data_AF-A0AAF1AS08-F1
#
_entry.id   AF-A0AAF1AS08-F1
#
_cell.length_a   1.000
_cell.length_b   1.000
_cell.length_c   1.000
_cell.angle_alpha   90.00
_cell.angle_beta   90.00
_cell.angle_gamma   90.00
#
_symmetry.space_group_name_H-M   'P 1'
#
loop_
_entity.id
_entity.type
_entity.pdbx_description
1 polymer ?
#
loop_
_entity_poly.entity_id
_entity_poly.type
_entity_poly.pdbx_seq_one_letter_code
_entity_poly.pdbx_strand_id
1 'polypeptide(L)'
;MIICQHLLRLRLKKVHSCGGSRKRRTSRKLVSSHPKGQSRNRTILVHSNDTPIGSKLMKILGYKGGGLGKYEQGIVAPIEAKFRPQMACHEYKEAPLPKELEQKKSIPNALQSSENQPKQKLWSKHARSRKKKNNYVTAEELLAKTEELGQETVQKVFDMRGPQVRILTNLDNLNAEEIAQENDIPMPELQHNLDRVLRNERETVVSLQQEKERLYKEVFIIDSIGNIILSGMLTLTSLAKLFGNLQEKNPDDYKLCNLSCIACSFAMPLFIRVFQGWDPLQNPTHGLEVISLWKNLLQSDLTAPGSPYAQLIMEVVVPAVRKSGTNTWQAKEPEPMIRFLESWEELLPIPVRQTILENAVMPKLSAAIELWDPCRETMPIHLWLHPWLPWLSQKLEIFYNTIRIRLESVLPAWQPDDISAFCILSPWKTVFDSVSWEQLIDRYIIRKLLTVMHEFQVNPANQNLDEFYLVMTWATAIPISNMLYLMDVFFNKWQEVLYHWLCLRPNFEEVTSWYVGWKELIPHELLANEHIRYRLIVGLEMMNQAFEGIEVVKPSNINYYGQPKQRQFGAVQTASYNPQQASATPAVLKDVILFYAQKNGLLFKPKPGRAQDGHQIYSFGNVSIIVVSLNQKVFAQTAERWSLVSLDQLLKLHNRFVPTRH
;
A
#
# COMPACT_ATOMS: atom_id res chain seq x y z
N MET A 1 -18.94 -13.63 18.43
CA MET A 1 -19.37 -14.81 17.64
C MET A 1 -20.74 -15.36 18.05
N ILE A 2 -20.96 -15.67 19.35
CA ILE A 2 -22.24 -16.21 19.88
C ILE A 2 -23.45 -15.30 19.54
N ILE A 3 -23.28 -13.98 19.67
CA ILE A 3 -24.32 -12.98 19.35
C ILE A 3 -24.77 -13.07 17.87
N CYS A 4 -23.83 -13.20 16.92
CA CYS A 4 -24.14 -13.39 15.50
C CYS A 4 -24.94 -14.68 15.26
N GLN A 5 -24.59 -15.78 15.94
CA GLN A 5 -25.35 -17.03 15.89
C GLN A 5 -26.76 -16.88 16.50
N HIS A 6 -26.92 -16.08 17.55
CA HIS A 6 -28.23 -15.82 18.18
C HIS A 6 -29.14 -14.99 17.26
N LEU A 7 -28.60 -13.93 16.64
CA LEU A 7 -29.32 -13.11 15.65
C LEU A 7 -29.67 -13.90 14.37
N LEU A 8 -28.78 -14.77 13.87
CA LEU A 8 -29.08 -15.69 12.77
C LEU A 8 -30.19 -16.70 13.13
N ARG A 9 -30.20 -17.23 14.36
CA ARG A 9 -31.28 -18.12 14.84
C ARG A 9 -32.63 -17.41 14.95
N LEU A 10 -32.65 -16.14 15.36
CA LEU A 10 -33.86 -15.31 15.38
C LEU A 10 -34.37 -15.02 13.96
N ARG A 11 -33.45 -14.76 13.00
CA ARG A 11 -33.79 -14.55 11.58
C ARG A 11 -34.42 -15.80 10.94
N LEU A 12 -33.88 -16.99 11.21
CA LEU A 12 -34.43 -18.27 10.71
C LEU A 12 -35.84 -18.56 11.25
N LYS A 13 -36.10 -18.30 12.54
CA LYS A 13 -37.45 -18.49 13.13
C LYS A 13 -38.52 -17.64 12.48
N LYS A 14 -38.20 -16.41 12.04
CA LYS A 14 -39.20 -15.49 11.45
C LYS A 14 -39.56 -15.86 10.00
N VAL A 15 -38.64 -16.46 9.24
CA VAL A 15 -38.88 -16.90 7.85
C VAL A 15 -39.83 -18.11 7.77
N HIS A 16 -39.83 -19.00 8.76
CA HIS A 16 -40.72 -20.17 8.78
C HIS A 16 -42.16 -19.86 9.25
N SER A 17 -42.45 -18.63 9.71
CA SER A 17 -43.78 -18.24 10.20
C SER A 17 -44.68 -17.57 9.14
N CYS A 18 -44.18 -17.33 7.93
CA CYS A 18 -44.93 -16.69 6.83
C CYS A 18 -44.75 -17.49 5.53
N GLY A 19 -45.53 -18.57 5.35
CA GLY A 19 -45.38 -19.44 4.18
C GLY A 19 -46.31 -20.65 4.13
N GLY A 20 -47.59 -20.49 4.47
CA GLY A 20 -48.54 -21.62 4.58
C GLY A 20 -49.81 -21.48 3.75
N SER A 21 -49.78 -21.74 2.43
CA SER A 21 -50.94 -22.29 1.69
C SER A 21 -50.64 -22.81 0.26
N ARG A 22 -50.67 -24.15 0.15
CA ARG A 22 -51.00 -25.03 -0.99
C ARG A 22 -51.22 -24.43 -2.40
N LYS A 23 -50.57 -25.09 -3.39
CA LYS A 23 -51.28 -25.93 -4.41
C LYS A 23 -50.35 -27.00 -5.02
N ARG A 24 -50.90 -28.19 -5.30
CA ARG A 24 -50.25 -29.34 -5.99
C ARG A 24 -50.73 -29.42 -7.44
N ARG A 25 -49.86 -29.82 -8.39
CA ARG A 25 -50.16 -30.65 -9.59
C ARG A 25 -48.86 -30.99 -10.36
N THR A 26 -48.41 -32.24 -10.34
CA THR A 26 -48.52 -33.28 -11.41
C THR A 26 -47.62 -33.12 -12.64
N SER A 27 -46.45 -33.76 -12.57
CA SER A 27 -45.85 -34.67 -13.58
C SER A 27 -46.24 -34.61 -15.07
N ARG A 28 -45.22 -34.54 -15.94
CA ARG A 28 -45.12 -35.27 -17.22
C ARG A 28 -43.64 -35.51 -17.63
N LYS A 29 -43.35 -36.69 -18.19
CA LYS A 29 -42.08 -37.08 -18.85
C LYS A 29 -42.31 -37.16 -20.36
N LEU A 30 -41.29 -36.84 -21.17
CA LEU A 30 -40.93 -37.43 -22.49
C LEU A 30 -39.42 -37.08 -22.68
N VAL A 31 -38.46 -37.99 -22.93
CA VAL A 31 -38.18 -38.77 -24.17
C VAL A 31 -37.81 -37.83 -25.35
N SER A 32 -36.71 -37.99 -26.12
CA SER A 32 -35.41 -38.70 -25.98
C SER A 32 -34.53 -38.34 -27.19
N SER A 33 -33.19 -38.27 -27.09
CA SER A 33 -32.27 -38.54 -28.22
C SER A 33 -30.80 -38.65 -27.77
N HIS A 34 -30.09 -39.61 -28.34
CA HIS A 34 -28.62 -39.83 -28.27
C HIS A 34 -28.09 -39.78 -29.72
N PRO A 35 -26.82 -39.39 -29.98
CA PRO A 35 -25.73 -40.36 -29.82
C PRO A 35 -24.38 -39.81 -29.29
N LYS A 36 -23.47 -40.79 -29.09
CA LYS A 36 -22.23 -40.82 -28.32
C LYS A 36 -21.05 -40.03 -28.93
N GLY A 37 -20.16 -39.53 -28.05
CA GLY A 37 -18.77 -39.14 -28.34
C GLY A 37 -17.93 -39.11 -27.05
N GLN A 38 -16.82 -39.84 -26.99
CA GLN A 38 -16.05 -40.15 -25.76
C GLN A 38 -15.42 -38.95 -25.02
N SER A 39 -15.37 -38.98 -23.68
CA SER A 39 -14.09 -39.09 -22.92
C SER A 39 -14.26 -39.14 -21.38
N ARG A 40 -13.58 -40.12 -20.74
CA ARG A 40 -13.05 -40.18 -19.36
C ARG A 40 -13.95 -39.84 -18.14
N ASN A 41 -14.34 -40.90 -17.43
CA ASN A 41 -14.95 -40.83 -16.09
C ASN A 41 -14.01 -40.21 -15.02
N ARG A 42 -14.53 -39.24 -14.26
CA ARG A 42 -14.09 -38.93 -12.88
C ARG A 42 -15.26 -39.16 -11.94
N THR A 43 -15.31 -40.31 -11.27
CA THR A 43 -16.33 -40.60 -10.26
C THR A 43 -15.98 -39.92 -8.95
N ILE A 44 -16.75 -38.91 -8.56
CA ILE A 44 -16.70 -38.33 -7.22
C ILE A 44 -17.43 -39.29 -6.27
N LEU A 45 -16.67 -40.08 -5.49
CA LEU A 45 -17.24 -40.89 -4.42
C LEU A 45 -17.38 -40.05 -3.14
N VAL A 46 -18.63 -39.74 -2.80
CA VAL A 46 -19.03 -39.26 -1.48
C VAL A 46 -18.53 -40.27 -0.42
N HIS A 47 -17.78 -39.80 0.57
CA HIS A 47 -17.29 -40.63 1.67
C HIS A 47 -17.87 -40.13 3.01
N SER A 48 -18.24 -41.08 3.86
CA SER A 48 -18.64 -40.87 5.25
C SER A 48 -17.48 -40.32 6.10
N ASN A 49 -17.79 -39.39 6.99
CA ASN A 49 -16.83 -38.70 7.86
C ASN A 49 -16.69 -39.40 9.23
N ASP A 50 -16.06 -40.58 9.26
CA ASP A 50 -15.74 -41.29 10.52
C ASP A 50 -14.23 -41.56 10.69
N THR A 51 -13.36 -40.77 10.04
CA THR A 51 -11.91 -40.75 10.36
C THR A 51 -11.33 -39.33 10.23
N PRO A 52 -10.59 -38.82 11.24
CA PRO A 52 -9.98 -37.50 11.16
C PRO A 52 -8.82 -37.48 10.15
N ILE A 53 -8.68 -36.37 9.42
CA ILE A 53 -7.79 -36.21 8.26
C ILE A 53 -6.33 -36.62 8.56
N GLY A 54 -5.82 -36.33 9.77
CA GLY A 54 -4.47 -36.70 10.19
C GLY A 54 -4.17 -38.22 10.12
N SER A 55 -5.17 -39.06 10.38
CA SER A 55 -5.02 -40.53 10.31
C SER A 55 -4.82 -41.05 8.88
N LYS A 56 -5.40 -40.39 7.88
CA LYS A 56 -5.19 -40.70 6.45
C LYS A 56 -3.79 -40.30 6.00
N LEU A 57 -3.31 -39.13 6.42
CA LEU A 57 -1.94 -38.66 6.14
C LEU A 57 -0.88 -39.59 6.74
N MET A 58 -1.06 -40.00 8.01
CA MET A 58 -0.13 -40.93 8.69
C MET A 58 -0.05 -42.29 7.98
N LYS A 59 -1.19 -42.85 7.53
CA LYS A 59 -1.20 -44.10 6.74
C LYS A 59 -0.47 -43.98 5.39
N ILE A 60 -0.60 -42.84 4.70
CA ILE A 60 0.11 -42.58 3.43
C ILE A 60 1.63 -42.52 3.66
N LEU A 61 2.08 -42.08 4.83
CA LEU A 61 3.49 -42.04 5.25
C LEU A 61 3.99 -43.35 5.91
N GLY A 62 3.25 -44.46 5.77
CA GLY A 62 3.69 -45.79 6.19
C GLY A 62 3.44 -46.17 7.66
N TYR A 63 2.71 -45.36 8.43
CA TYR A 63 2.35 -45.67 9.81
C TYR A 63 1.36 -46.83 9.91
N LYS A 64 1.74 -47.91 10.60
CA LYS A 64 0.98 -49.17 10.70
C LYS A 64 0.07 -49.30 11.93
N GLY A 65 0.08 -48.34 12.85
CA GLY A 65 -0.81 -48.32 14.02
C GLY A 65 -0.20 -48.77 15.36
N GLY A 66 1.13 -48.73 15.49
CA GLY A 66 1.86 -48.95 16.76
C GLY A 66 2.43 -47.65 17.35
N GLY A 67 3.17 -47.73 18.45
CA GLY A 67 3.71 -46.53 19.12
C GLY A 67 4.75 -45.78 18.29
N LEU A 68 4.84 -44.45 18.47
CA LEU A 68 5.90 -43.68 17.82
C LEU A 68 7.28 -44.01 18.42
N GLY A 69 8.16 -44.63 17.64
CA GLY A 69 9.53 -44.96 18.04
C GLY A 69 10.08 -46.17 17.26
N LYS A 70 11.41 -46.34 17.22
CA LYS A 70 12.10 -47.42 16.46
C LYS A 70 11.67 -48.85 16.84
N TYR A 71 11.09 -49.01 18.03
CA TYR A 71 10.64 -50.28 18.61
C TYR A 71 9.16 -50.24 19.04
N GLU A 72 8.34 -49.36 18.43
CA GLU A 72 6.90 -49.22 18.71
C GLU A 72 6.54 -48.82 20.17
N GLN A 73 7.50 -48.29 20.93
CA GLN A 73 7.41 -47.99 22.36
C GLN A 73 6.59 -46.73 22.72
N GLY A 74 6.16 -45.93 21.75
CA GLY A 74 5.36 -44.72 21.99
C GLY A 74 3.94 -45.03 22.45
N ILE A 75 3.32 -44.11 23.20
CA ILE A 75 1.97 -44.29 23.73
C ILE A 75 0.94 -44.21 22.58
N VAL A 76 0.22 -45.31 22.33
CA VAL A 76 -0.80 -45.41 21.26
C VAL A 76 -2.20 -44.98 21.74
N ALA A 77 -2.50 -45.21 23.03
CA ALA A 77 -3.72 -44.71 23.63
C ALA A 77 -3.68 -43.18 23.74
N PRO A 78 -4.80 -42.46 23.50
CA PRO A 78 -4.85 -41.03 23.81
C PRO A 78 -4.46 -40.80 25.27
N ILE A 79 -3.58 -39.84 25.51
CA ILE A 79 -3.33 -39.37 26.88
C ILE A 79 -4.61 -38.68 27.34
N GLU A 80 -5.41 -39.38 28.14
CA GLU A 80 -6.57 -38.79 28.80
C GLU A 80 -6.08 -37.66 29.71
N ALA A 81 -6.30 -36.43 29.27
CA ALA A 81 -6.11 -35.26 30.09
C ALA A 81 -7.11 -35.32 31.25
N LYS A 82 -6.69 -35.91 32.38
CA LYS A 82 -7.36 -35.74 33.66
C LYS A 82 -7.37 -34.25 33.97
N PHE A 83 -8.50 -33.60 33.66
CA PHE A 83 -8.80 -32.28 34.19
C PHE A 83 -8.60 -32.35 35.70
N ARG A 84 -7.66 -31.55 36.20
CA ARG A 84 -7.56 -31.32 37.64
C ARG A 84 -8.90 -30.73 38.07
N PRO A 85 -9.63 -31.34 39.01
CA PRO A 85 -10.83 -30.72 39.54
C PRO A 85 -10.45 -29.34 40.07
N GLN A 86 -11.16 -28.31 39.61
CA GLN A 86 -11.04 -26.99 40.21
C GLN A 86 -11.39 -27.12 41.70
N MET A 87 -10.52 -26.59 42.57
CA MET A 87 -10.49 -26.99 43.98
C MET A 87 -11.80 -26.70 44.71
N ALA A 88 -12.58 -27.76 44.95
CA ALA A 88 -13.59 -27.85 45.99
C ALA A 88 -13.29 -29.10 46.83
N CYS A 89 -13.40 -28.98 48.16
CA CYS A 89 -12.80 -29.91 49.12
C CYS A 89 -13.53 -31.26 49.26
N HIS A 90 -12.74 -32.36 49.33
CA HIS A 90 -13.07 -33.73 49.80
C HIS A 90 -14.16 -34.51 49.00
N GLU A 91 -13.99 -35.78 48.59
CA GLU A 91 -13.64 -36.99 49.35
C GLU A 91 -13.21 -38.12 48.35
N TYR A 92 -12.02 -38.69 48.47
CA TYR A 92 -11.55 -39.82 47.63
C TYR A 92 -11.59 -41.16 48.37
N LYS A 93 -11.92 -42.24 47.65
CA LYS A 93 -11.71 -43.63 48.10
C LYS A 93 -10.65 -44.28 47.20
N GLU A 94 -9.57 -44.75 47.81
CA GLU A 94 -8.57 -45.59 47.14
C GLU A 94 -8.72 -47.06 47.54
N ALA A 95 -8.26 -47.94 46.66
CA ALA A 95 -8.22 -49.40 46.78
C ALA A 95 -6.90 -49.88 46.11
N PRO A 96 -6.29 -51.01 46.55
CA PRO A 96 -4.99 -50.83 47.23
C PRO A 96 -3.83 -51.75 46.76
N LEU A 97 -2.66 -51.54 47.40
CA LEU A 97 -1.47 -52.43 47.52
C LEU A 97 -0.44 -52.43 46.35
N PRO A 98 0.85 -52.78 46.58
CA PRO A 98 1.42 -53.43 47.77
C PRO A 98 2.67 -52.82 48.47
N LYS A 99 2.67 -52.99 49.81
CA LYS A 99 3.76 -53.29 50.79
C LYS A 99 5.25 -53.03 50.46
N GLU A 100 5.91 -52.31 51.38
CA GLU A 100 7.13 -52.66 52.16
C GLU A 100 7.38 -51.50 53.17
N LEU A 101 8.00 -51.65 54.35
CA LEU A 101 8.51 -52.79 55.12
C LEU A 101 8.34 -52.47 56.63
N GLU A 102 8.22 -53.48 57.49
CA GLU A 102 7.93 -53.32 58.93
C GLU A 102 9.13 -52.82 59.75
N GLN A 103 8.86 -52.20 60.92
CA GLN A 103 9.55 -52.65 62.15
C GLN A 103 8.64 -52.58 63.38
N LYS A 104 8.65 -53.66 64.15
CA LYS A 104 7.71 -53.99 65.24
C LYS A 104 8.27 -53.63 66.62
N LYS A 105 7.38 -53.42 67.60
CA LYS A 105 7.50 -54.00 68.97
C LYS A 105 6.16 -54.01 69.73
N SER A 106 5.40 -55.09 69.51
CA SER A 106 4.83 -56.06 70.50
C SER A 106 5.00 -55.76 72.02
N ILE A 107 4.18 -56.21 73.01
CA ILE A 107 2.99 -57.10 73.21
C ILE A 107 2.59 -56.96 74.74
N PRO A 108 1.43 -57.40 75.34
CA PRO A 108 0.47 -58.46 74.94
C PRO A 108 -1.06 -58.16 75.01
N ASN A 109 -1.79 -59.05 74.32
CA ASN A 109 -3.09 -59.68 74.59
C ASN A 109 -3.90 -59.43 75.89
N ALA A 110 -5.23 -59.28 75.72
CA ALA A 110 -6.19 -60.29 76.18
C ALA A 110 -7.51 -60.30 75.37
N LEU A 111 -7.88 -61.49 74.86
CA LEU A 111 -9.22 -61.98 74.47
C LEU A 111 -10.05 -61.27 73.37
N GLN A 112 -10.45 -62.09 72.39
CA GLN A 112 -11.39 -61.78 71.32
C GLN A 112 -12.84 -61.91 71.81
N SER A 113 -13.75 -61.11 71.26
CA SER A 113 -15.09 -61.59 70.88
C SER A 113 -15.58 -60.87 69.62
N SER A 114 -16.31 -61.61 68.78
CA SER A 114 -16.83 -61.15 67.50
C SER A 114 -18.14 -60.37 67.67
N GLU A 115 -18.35 -59.32 66.87
CA GLU A 115 -19.33 -59.36 65.77
C GLU A 115 -19.35 -58.06 64.94
N ASN A 116 -19.89 -58.18 63.72
CA ASN A 116 -20.10 -57.06 62.81
C ASN A 116 -21.17 -56.09 63.35
N GLN A 117 -21.11 -54.80 63.00
CA GLN A 117 -22.24 -53.95 62.54
C GLN A 117 -21.69 -52.60 61.98
N PRO A 118 -22.45 -51.86 61.14
CA PRO A 118 -21.87 -50.97 60.13
C PRO A 118 -21.90 -49.46 60.46
N LYS A 119 -21.13 -48.70 59.67
CA LYS A 119 -21.06 -47.22 59.68
C LYS A 119 -22.44 -46.58 59.49
N GLN A 120 -22.87 -45.73 60.43
CA GLN A 120 -24.08 -44.92 60.28
C GLN A 120 -23.74 -43.43 60.03
N LYS A 121 -24.13 -42.89 58.86
CA LYS A 121 -23.93 -41.48 58.49
C LYS A 121 -25.07 -40.61 59.03
N LEU A 122 -24.81 -39.84 60.09
CA LEU A 122 -25.82 -39.10 60.88
C LEU A 122 -26.20 -37.71 60.33
N TRP A 123 -26.45 -37.54 59.01
CA TRP A 123 -26.91 -36.23 58.49
C TRP A 123 -27.97 -36.22 57.36
N SER A 124 -28.51 -37.37 56.95
CA SER A 124 -29.59 -37.40 55.94
C SER A 124 -31.01 -37.34 56.54
N LYS A 125 -31.83 -36.38 56.06
CA LYS A 125 -33.11 -35.94 56.66
C LYS A 125 -34.33 -36.87 56.42
N HIS A 126 -34.17 -38.19 56.30
CA HIS A 126 -35.29 -39.13 56.09
C HIS A 126 -35.31 -40.31 57.09
N ALA A 127 -35.46 -39.99 58.38
CA ALA A 127 -35.68 -40.98 59.45
C ALA A 127 -36.56 -40.44 60.60
N ARG A 128 -37.73 -39.86 60.29
CA ARG A 128 -38.71 -39.46 61.32
C ARG A 128 -39.64 -40.61 61.71
N SER A 129 -39.13 -41.56 62.50
CA SER A 129 -39.96 -42.29 63.47
C SER A 129 -39.11 -42.87 64.59
N ARG A 130 -39.67 -42.90 65.81
CA ARG A 130 -39.08 -43.33 67.10
C ARG A 130 -38.04 -42.38 67.72
N LYS A 131 -38.58 -41.41 68.47
CA LYS A 131 -37.89 -40.67 69.53
C LYS A 131 -37.22 -41.66 70.53
N LYS A 132 -35.95 -41.45 70.87
CA LYS A 132 -35.43 -41.76 72.21
C LYS A 132 -35.23 -40.43 72.94
N LYS A 133 -35.77 -40.30 74.15
CA LYS A 133 -35.48 -39.16 75.04
C LYS A 133 -34.05 -39.33 75.53
N ASN A 134 -33.17 -38.38 75.20
CA ASN A 134 -31.99 -38.12 76.01
C ASN A 134 -32.36 -36.95 76.94
N ASN A 135 -32.17 -37.12 78.24
CA ASN A 135 -32.37 -36.04 79.19
C ASN A 135 -31.19 -35.07 79.07
N TYR A 136 -31.49 -33.79 78.90
CA TYR A 136 -30.48 -32.73 78.99
C TYR A 136 -30.45 -32.29 80.45
N VAL A 137 -29.25 -32.31 81.06
CA VAL A 137 -29.01 -31.63 82.34
C VAL A 137 -28.65 -30.19 82.01
N THR A 138 -29.30 -29.25 82.70
CA THR A 138 -29.15 -27.82 82.41
C THR A 138 -27.87 -27.28 83.05
N ALA A 139 -27.25 -26.22 82.51
CA ALA A 139 -26.01 -25.67 83.08
C ALA A 139 -26.20 -25.21 84.55
N GLU A 140 -27.38 -24.69 84.87
CA GLU A 140 -27.80 -24.29 86.21
C GLU A 140 -27.94 -25.51 87.16
N GLU A 141 -28.39 -26.67 86.66
CA GLU A 141 -28.47 -27.93 87.41
C GLU A 141 -27.09 -28.54 87.70
N LEU A 142 -26.06 -28.24 86.90
CA LEU A 142 -24.68 -28.63 87.20
C LEU A 142 -24.04 -27.73 88.25
N LEU A 143 -24.32 -26.42 88.20
CA LEU A 143 -23.79 -25.44 89.16
C LEU A 143 -24.39 -25.63 90.56
N ALA A 144 -25.71 -25.83 90.67
CA ALA A 144 -26.37 -26.16 91.95
C ALA A 144 -25.80 -27.45 92.57
N LYS A 145 -25.41 -28.43 91.74
CA LYS A 145 -24.82 -29.70 92.19
C LYS A 145 -23.36 -29.59 92.62
N THR A 146 -22.67 -28.50 92.26
CA THR A 146 -21.35 -28.14 92.78
C THR A 146 -21.41 -27.25 94.02
N GLU A 147 -22.49 -26.47 94.22
CA GLU A 147 -22.71 -25.73 95.48
C GLU A 147 -23.15 -26.65 96.63
N GLU A 148 -23.91 -27.72 96.36
CA GLU A 148 -24.25 -28.74 97.38
C GLU A 148 -23.08 -29.70 97.73
N LEU A 149 -21.98 -29.69 96.97
CA LEU A 149 -20.71 -30.35 97.33
C LEU A 149 -19.63 -29.31 97.65
N GLY A 150 -19.85 -28.56 98.74
CA GLY A 150 -18.88 -27.60 99.27
C GLY A 150 -17.55 -28.26 99.66
N GLN A 151 -16.57 -28.22 98.76
CA GLN A 151 -15.21 -28.68 99.02
C GLN A 151 -14.17 -27.88 98.20
N GLU A 152 -13.83 -26.68 98.70
CA GLU A 152 -12.70 -25.89 98.19
C GLU A 152 -11.36 -26.58 98.51
N THR A 153 -10.84 -27.39 97.59
CA THR A 153 -9.47 -27.94 97.68
C THR A 153 -8.45 -26.97 97.06
N VAL A 154 -8.21 -25.83 97.73
CA VAL A 154 -7.18 -24.86 97.34
C VAL A 154 -5.77 -25.45 97.56
N GLN A 155 -5.30 -26.21 96.58
CA GLN A 155 -3.95 -26.79 96.59
C GLN A 155 -2.94 -25.72 96.14
N LYS A 156 -2.24 -25.10 97.09
CA LYS A 156 -1.22 -24.07 96.82
C LYS A 156 -0.06 -24.67 96.01
N VAL A 157 0.16 -24.17 94.80
CA VAL A 157 1.29 -24.56 93.95
C VAL A 157 2.43 -23.57 94.14
N PHE A 158 3.63 -24.08 94.41
CA PHE A 158 4.84 -23.28 94.55
C PHE A 158 5.64 -23.33 93.25
N ASP A 159 5.80 -22.18 92.58
CA ASP A 159 6.64 -22.06 91.41
C ASP A 159 8.07 -21.66 91.82
N MET A 160 9.04 -22.43 91.35
CA MET A 160 10.48 -22.30 91.62
C MET A 160 11.31 -22.11 90.35
N ARG A 161 10.70 -21.76 89.21
CA ARG A 161 11.41 -21.54 87.94
C ARG A 161 12.22 -20.24 87.89
N GLY A 162 12.04 -19.34 88.86
CA GLY A 162 12.78 -18.07 88.98
C GLY A 162 13.55 -17.91 90.30
N PRO A 163 14.33 -16.82 90.47
CA PRO A 163 15.22 -16.62 91.63
C PRO A 163 14.52 -16.45 92.99
N GLN A 164 13.19 -16.28 93.00
CA GLN A 164 12.37 -16.21 94.22
C GLN A 164 11.12 -17.08 94.03
N VAL A 165 10.76 -17.83 95.07
CA VAL A 165 9.61 -18.75 95.05
C VAL A 165 8.30 -17.96 95.09
N ARG A 166 7.43 -18.17 94.09
CA ARG A 166 6.10 -17.54 94.02
C ARG A 166 5.04 -18.59 94.39
N ILE A 167 4.04 -18.19 95.19
CA ILE A 167 2.90 -19.04 95.54
C ILE A 167 1.75 -18.70 94.59
N LEU A 168 1.41 -19.62 93.69
CA LEU A 168 0.29 -19.45 92.77
C LEU A 168 -0.94 -20.15 93.35
N THR A 169 -2.01 -19.37 93.56
CA THR A 169 -3.31 -19.86 94.04
C THR A 169 -4.33 -20.07 92.93
N ASN A 170 -4.08 -19.56 91.71
CA ASN A 170 -4.82 -19.81 90.47
C ASN A 170 -3.85 -19.89 89.29
N LEU A 171 -4.22 -20.64 88.24
CA LEU A 171 -3.33 -21.00 87.12
C LEU A 171 -3.11 -19.88 86.07
N ASP A 172 -3.86 -18.77 86.16
CA ASP A 172 -3.97 -17.76 85.10
C ASP A 172 -2.65 -17.01 84.79
N ASN A 173 -1.70 -16.99 85.73
CA ASN A 173 -0.47 -16.21 85.64
C ASN A 173 0.79 -17.02 85.24
N LEU A 174 0.64 -18.29 84.82
CA LEU A 174 1.78 -19.17 84.53
C LEU A 174 2.65 -18.74 83.34
N ASN A 175 2.10 -18.00 82.38
CA ASN A 175 2.77 -17.66 81.11
C ASN A 175 3.01 -16.15 80.88
N ALA A 176 2.83 -15.32 81.90
CA ALA A 176 2.88 -13.86 81.77
C ALA A 176 4.25 -13.32 81.28
N GLU A 177 5.35 -13.98 81.62
CA GLU A 177 6.71 -13.61 81.19
C GLU A 177 7.00 -14.04 79.72
N GLU A 178 6.33 -15.06 79.20
CA GLU A 178 6.46 -15.53 77.80
C GLU A 178 5.63 -14.65 76.85
N ILE A 179 4.41 -14.30 77.25
CA ILE A 179 3.52 -13.36 76.54
C ILE A 179 4.16 -11.95 76.43
N ALA A 180 4.98 -11.55 77.39
CA ALA A 180 5.68 -10.27 77.34
C ALA A 180 6.83 -10.24 76.31
N GLN A 181 7.42 -11.40 75.97
CA GLN A 181 8.48 -11.51 74.96
C GLN A 181 7.94 -11.60 73.53
N GLU A 182 6.73 -12.10 73.32
CA GLU A 182 6.11 -12.25 71.99
C GLU A 182 5.49 -10.92 71.44
N ASN A 183 6.14 -9.79 71.73
CA ASN A 183 5.78 -8.48 71.16
C ASN A 183 6.56 -8.20 69.86
N ASP A 184 6.29 -8.99 68.82
CA ASP A 184 6.33 -8.51 67.42
C ASP A 184 5.60 -9.47 66.45
N ILE A 185 4.35 -9.10 66.12
CA ILE A 185 3.51 -9.61 65.01
C ILE A 185 3.28 -11.15 64.99
N PRO A 186 2.09 -11.64 65.43
CA PRO A 186 1.73 -13.05 65.34
C PRO A 186 1.62 -13.55 63.88
N MET A 187 2.43 -14.56 63.53
CA MET A 187 2.43 -15.29 62.24
C MET A 187 2.44 -14.39 60.98
N PRO A 188 3.55 -13.70 60.67
CA PRO A 188 3.65 -12.82 59.48
C PRO A 188 3.40 -13.56 58.16
N GLU A 189 3.80 -14.83 58.04
CA GLU A 189 3.51 -15.66 56.85
C GLU A 189 2.01 -15.92 56.68
N LEU A 190 1.26 -16.12 57.76
CA LEU A 190 -0.19 -16.29 57.68
C LEU A 190 -0.87 -14.99 57.25
N GLN A 191 -0.39 -13.85 57.77
CA GLN A 191 -0.86 -12.52 57.37
C GLN A 191 -0.56 -12.25 55.89
N HIS A 192 0.65 -12.53 55.39
CA HIS A 192 0.96 -12.38 53.97
C HIS A 192 0.08 -13.29 53.08
N ASN A 193 -0.13 -14.54 53.47
CA ASN A 193 -1.00 -15.45 52.72
C ASN A 193 -2.45 -14.97 52.71
N LEU A 194 -2.96 -14.44 53.84
CA LEU A 194 -4.29 -13.84 53.94
C LEU A 194 -4.41 -12.56 53.10
N ASP A 195 -3.44 -11.67 53.16
CA ASP A 195 -3.36 -10.45 52.34
C ASP A 195 -3.32 -10.76 50.85
N ARG A 196 -2.61 -11.83 50.43
CA ARG A 196 -2.59 -12.27 49.04
C ARG A 196 -3.96 -12.80 48.61
N VAL A 197 -4.66 -13.55 49.46
CA VAL A 197 -6.05 -13.98 49.19
C VAL A 197 -6.98 -12.77 49.11
N LEU A 198 -6.88 -11.81 50.04
CA LEU A 198 -7.69 -10.59 50.03
C LEU A 198 -7.42 -9.69 48.81
N ARG A 199 -6.17 -9.63 48.31
CA ARG A 199 -5.84 -8.95 47.05
C ARG A 199 -6.46 -9.67 45.86
N ASN A 200 -6.28 -10.99 45.76
CA ASN A 200 -6.89 -11.79 44.69
C ASN A 200 -8.43 -11.64 44.68
N GLU A 201 -9.09 -11.69 45.83
CA GLU A 201 -10.55 -11.50 45.91
C GLU A 201 -11.01 -10.07 45.61
N ARG A 202 -10.18 -9.05 45.89
CA ARG A 202 -10.45 -7.67 45.44
C ARG A 202 -10.31 -7.55 43.92
N GLU A 203 -9.31 -8.19 43.33
CA GLU A 203 -9.09 -8.23 41.88
C GLU A 203 -10.20 -9.00 41.14
N THR A 204 -10.68 -10.13 41.67
CA THR A 204 -11.84 -10.86 41.12
C THR A 204 -13.11 -10.04 41.21
N VAL A 205 -13.38 -9.36 42.33
CA VAL A 205 -14.55 -8.46 42.49
C VAL A 205 -14.49 -7.29 41.52
N VAL A 206 -13.33 -6.66 41.31
CA VAL A 206 -13.17 -5.58 40.31
C VAL A 206 -13.41 -6.11 38.90
N SER A 207 -12.85 -7.28 38.55
CA SER A 207 -13.07 -7.92 37.25
C SER A 207 -14.55 -8.25 37.00
N LEU A 208 -15.23 -8.85 37.98
CA LEU A 208 -16.66 -9.18 37.91
C LEU A 208 -17.56 -7.93 37.84
N GLN A 209 -17.18 -6.84 38.51
CA GLN A 209 -17.90 -5.57 38.43
C GLN A 209 -17.75 -4.92 37.04
N GLN A 210 -16.55 -4.97 36.44
CA GLN A 210 -16.32 -4.53 35.06
C GLN A 210 -17.09 -5.40 34.04
N GLU A 211 -17.09 -6.72 34.21
CA GLU A 211 -17.86 -7.64 33.36
C GLU A 211 -19.37 -7.41 33.49
N LYS A 212 -19.86 -7.20 34.72
CA LYS A 212 -21.25 -6.82 35.00
C LYS A 212 -21.62 -5.52 34.27
N GLU A 213 -20.83 -4.46 34.42
CA GLU A 213 -21.09 -3.18 33.76
C GLU A 213 -21.09 -3.31 32.22
N ARG A 214 -20.16 -4.08 31.66
CA ARG A 214 -20.16 -4.45 30.24
C ARG A 214 -21.45 -5.15 29.82
N LEU A 215 -21.88 -6.17 30.56
CA LEU A 215 -23.11 -6.91 30.24
C LEU A 215 -24.36 -6.03 30.36
N TYR A 216 -24.44 -5.13 31.35
CA TYR A 216 -25.54 -4.16 31.44
C TYR A 216 -25.58 -3.21 30.23
N LYS A 217 -24.42 -2.72 29.75
CA LYS A 217 -24.34 -1.93 28.51
C LYS A 217 -24.78 -2.73 27.29
N GLU A 218 -24.29 -3.96 27.12
CA GLU A 218 -24.67 -4.84 26.00
C GLU A 218 -26.18 -5.15 26.00
N VAL A 219 -26.77 -5.42 27.17
CA VAL A 219 -28.24 -5.64 27.32
C VAL A 219 -29.04 -4.36 27.01
N PHE A 220 -28.61 -3.19 27.47
CA PHE A 220 -29.27 -1.91 27.18
C PHE A 220 -29.29 -1.59 25.67
N ILE A 221 -28.20 -1.88 24.96
CA ILE A 221 -28.11 -1.73 23.50
C ILE A 221 -29.06 -2.72 22.80
N ILE A 222 -29.11 -3.99 23.25
CA ILE A 222 -29.99 -5.01 22.69
C ILE A 222 -31.47 -4.65 22.91
N ASP A 223 -31.85 -4.15 24.08
CA ASP A 223 -33.22 -3.71 24.38
C ASP A 223 -33.62 -2.49 23.53
N SER A 224 -32.74 -1.50 23.42
CA SER A 224 -32.92 -0.32 22.55
C SER A 224 -33.16 -0.72 21.09
N ILE A 225 -32.41 -1.69 20.57
CA ILE A 225 -32.60 -2.25 19.22
C ILE A 225 -33.90 -3.06 19.13
N GLY A 226 -34.22 -3.87 20.14
CA GLY A 226 -35.42 -4.70 20.21
C GLY A 226 -36.71 -3.89 20.15
N ASN A 227 -36.79 -2.81 20.93
CA ASN A 227 -37.94 -1.90 20.99
C ASN A 227 -38.24 -1.24 19.63
N ILE A 228 -37.23 -1.02 18.78
CA ILE A 228 -37.40 -0.41 17.45
C ILE A 228 -37.73 -1.45 16.38
N ILE A 229 -37.26 -2.70 16.51
CA ILE A 229 -37.76 -3.84 15.71
C ILE A 229 -39.26 -4.08 15.97
N LEU A 230 -39.73 -3.83 17.20
CA LEU A 230 -41.15 -3.88 17.57
C LEU A 230 -41.96 -2.68 17.05
N SER A 231 -41.32 -1.53 16.82
CA SER A 231 -41.97 -0.28 16.36
C SER A 231 -42.35 -0.25 14.86
N GLY A 232 -42.12 -1.33 14.11
CA GLY A 232 -42.72 -1.57 12.79
C GLY A 232 -42.17 -0.78 11.58
N MET A 233 -41.56 0.40 11.78
CA MET A 233 -40.99 1.23 10.71
C MET A 233 -39.47 1.40 10.80
N LEU A 234 -38.73 0.35 10.44
CA LEU A 234 -37.29 0.41 10.23
C LEU A 234 -36.96 1.10 8.89
N THR A 235 -36.59 2.38 8.96
CA THR A 235 -36.06 3.14 7.80
C THR A 235 -34.56 3.33 7.94
N LEU A 236 -33.85 3.55 6.82
CA LEU A 236 -32.40 3.81 6.87
C LEU A 236 -32.06 5.09 7.66
N THR A 237 -32.93 6.10 7.64
CA THR A 237 -32.71 7.35 8.39
C THR A 237 -33.01 7.20 9.87
N SER A 238 -34.05 6.44 10.28
CA SER A 238 -34.32 6.17 11.70
C SER A 238 -33.23 5.29 12.33
N LEU A 239 -32.71 4.30 11.60
CA LEU A 239 -31.57 3.50 12.03
C LEU A 239 -30.26 4.33 12.10
N ALA A 240 -29.98 5.17 11.10
CA ALA A 240 -28.80 6.03 11.11
C ALA A 240 -28.79 6.97 12.33
N LYS A 241 -29.93 7.60 12.64
CA LYS A 241 -30.08 8.46 13.83
C LYS A 241 -29.86 7.69 15.13
N LEU A 242 -30.34 6.46 15.26
CA LEU A 242 -30.08 5.65 16.47
C LEU A 242 -28.59 5.34 16.61
N PHE A 243 -27.95 4.81 15.57
CA PHE A 243 -26.55 4.41 15.67
C PHE A 243 -25.62 5.62 15.79
N GLY A 244 -25.96 6.76 15.19
CA GLY A 244 -25.30 8.05 15.44
C GLY A 244 -25.43 8.50 16.90
N ASN A 245 -26.65 8.53 17.45
CA ASN A 245 -26.87 8.86 18.86
C ASN A 245 -26.12 7.93 19.84
N LEU A 246 -25.90 6.66 19.48
CA LEU A 246 -25.10 5.73 20.28
C LEU A 246 -23.59 5.98 20.12
N GLN A 247 -23.12 6.30 18.91
CA GLN A 247 -21.73 6.62 18.61
C GLN A 247 -21.30 7.94 19.27
N GLU A 248 -22.15 8.97 19.26
CA GLU A 248 -21.92 10.25 19.94
C GLU A 248 -21.88 10.10 21.46
N LYS A 249 -22.78 9.30 22.04
CA LYS A 249 -22.86 9.13 23.49
C LYS A 249 -21.72 8.28 24.07
N ASN A 250 -21.33 7.21 23.38
CA ASN A 250 -20.31 6.26 23.86
C ASN A 250 -19.42 5.75 22.71
N PRO A 251 -18.45 6.55 22.21
CA PRO A 251 -17.63 6.17 21.06
C PRO A 251 -16.74 4.94 21.31
N ASP A 252 -16.21 4.80 22.52
CA ASP A 252 -15.34 3.67 22.88
C ASP A 252 -16.13 2.36 22.99
N ASP A 253 -17.32 2.38 23.61
CA ASP A 253 -18.22 1.22 23.64
C ASP A 253 -18.71 0.86 22.22
N TYR A 254 -18.91 1.86 21.34
CA TYR A 254 -19.30 1.64 19.95
C TYR A 254 -18.25 0.81 19.17
N LYS A 255 -16.96 1.13 19.37
CA LYS A 255 -15.84 0.32 18.84
C LYS A 255 -15.74 -1.03 19.56
N LEU A 256 -15.74 -1.05 20.90
CA LEU A 256 -15.55 -2.26 21.71
C LEU A 256 -16.61 -3.35 21.45
N CYS A 257 -17.87 -2.94 21.31
CA CYS A 257 -19.00 -3.83 21.04
C CYS A 257 -19.22 -4.13 19.54
N ASN A 258 -18.38 -3.60 18.64
CA ASN A 258 -18.52 -3.69 17.18
C ASN A 258 -19.93 -3.29 16.69
N LEU A 259 -20.46 -2.17 17.20
CA LEU A 259 -21.82 -1.73 16.87
C LEU A 259 -21.98 -1.38 15.38
N SER A 260 -20.90 -0.99 14.70
CA SER A 260 -20.85 -0.82 13.24
C SER A 260 -21.25 -2.10 12.48
N CYS A 261 -20.78 -3.28 12.90
CA CYS A 261 -21.18 -4.56 12.30
C CYS A 261 -22.66 -4.88 12.52
N ILE A 262 -23.18 -4.54 13.70
CA ILE A 262 -24.60 -4.73 14.03
C ILE A 262 -25.46 -3.77 13.19
N ALA A 263 -25.09 -2.49 13.12
CA ALA A 263 -25.73 -1.47 12.31
C ALA A 263 -25.79 -1.88 10.83
N CYS A 264 -24.65 -2.32 10.26
CA CYS A 264 -24.57 -2.86 8.90
C CYS A 264 -25.54 -4.03 8.69
N SER A 265 -25.64 -4.98 9.64
CA SER A 265 -26.53 -6.14 9.53
C SER A 265 -28.02 -5.78 9.44
N PHE A 266 -28.45 -4.69 10.09
CA PHE A 266 -29.81 -4.15 10.02
C PHE A 266 -30.03 -3.29 8.76
N ALA A 267 -29.02 -2.55 8.34
CA ALA A 267 -29.08 -1.68 7.17
C ALA A 267 -29.12 -2.45 5.85
N MET A 268 -28.32 -3.53 5.74
CA MET A 268 -28.15 -4.34 4.53
C MET A 268 -29.47 -4.69 3.79
N PRO A 269 -30.50 -5.29 4.43
CA PRO A 269 -31.76 -5.61 3.73
C PRO A 269 -32.56 -4.38 3.27
N LEU A 270 -32.37 -3.21 3.90
CA LEU A 270 -33.00 -1.96 3.49
C LEU A 270 -32.24 -1.33 2.32
N PHE A 271 -30.90 -1.33 2.35
CA PHE A 271 -30.07 -0.90 1.24
C PHE A 271 -30.32 -1.74 -0.03
N ILE A 272 -30.38 -3.07 0.10
CA ILE A 272 -30.72 -3.97 -1.03
C ILE A 272 -32.08 -3.59 -1.66
N ARG A 273 -33.06 -3.14 -0.85
CA ARG A 273 -34.36 -2.67 -1.36
C ARG A 273 -34.27 -1.30 -2.04
N VAL A 274 -33.53 -0.35 -1.45
CA VAL A 274 -33.35 0.99 -2.03
C VAL A 274 -32.64 0.93 -3.38
N PHE A 275 -31.60 0.09 -3.50
CA PHE A 275 -30.84 -0.10 -4.73
C PHE A 275 -31.41 -1.19 -5.66
N GLN A 276 -32.62 -1.71 -5.37
CA GLN A 276 -33.25 -2.74 -6.19
C GLN A 276 -33.64 -2.20 -7.57
N GLY A 277 -32.99 -2.71 -8.62
CA GLY A 277 -33.28 -2.29 -10.00
C GLY A 277 -32.56 -1.01 -10.44
N TRP A 278 -31.71 -0.43 -9.60
CA TRP A 278 -30.84 0.69 -9.95
C TRP A 278 -29.89 0.35 -11.11
N ASP A 279 -29.74 1.28 -12.05
CA ASP A 279 -28.67 1.27 -13.05
C ASP A 279 -27.67 2.42 -12.76
N PRO A 280 -26.47 2.11 -12.25
CA PRO A 280 -25.45 3.11 -11.93
C PRO A 280 -24.96 3.93 -13.13
N LEU A 281 -25.11 3.43 -14.36
CA LEU A 281 -24.61 4.12 -15.57
C LEU A 281 -25.60 5.16 -16.11
N GLN A 282 -26.88 5.03 -15.74
CA GLN A 282 -27.93 6.00 -16.11
C GLN A 282 -28.14 7.03 -15.00
N ASN A 283 -28.19 6.58 -13.75
CA ASN A 283 -28.45 7.44 -12.59
C ASN A 283 -27.34 7.27 -11.54
N PRO A 284 -26.11 7.75 -11.79
CA PRO A 284 -24.98 7.55 -10.89
C PRO A 284 -25.20 8.18 -9.51
N THR A 285 -25.91 9.30 -9.40
CA THR A 285 -26.11 10.01 -8.12
C THR A 285 -27.08 9.35 -7.14
N HIS A 286 -27.75 8.25 -7.53
CA HIS A 286 -28.76 7.61 -6.71
C HIS A 286 -28.18 7.04 -5.40
N GLY A 287 -28.68 7.55 -4.26
CA GLY A 287 -28.35 7.05 -2.93
C GLY A 287 -27.01 7.51 -2.36
N LEU A 288 -26.29 8.43 -3.02
CA LEU A 288 -25.06 9.06 -2.51
C LEU A 288 -25.26 9.64 -1.10
N GLU A 289 -26.32 10.44 -0.90
CA GLU A 289 -26.65 11.04 0.40
C GLU A 289 -26.80 9.97 1.49
N VAL A 290 -27.59 8.93 1.22
CA VAL A 290 -27.86 7.85 2.19
C VAL A 290 -26.58 7.10 2.52
N ILE A 291 -25.72 6.82 1.55
CA ILE A 291 -24.45 6.13 1.79
C ILE A 291 -23.44 7.02 2.52
N SER A 292 -23.40 8.33 2.22
CA SER A 292 -22.53 9.28 2.94
C SER A 292 -22.85 9.33 4.44
N LEU A 293 -24.14 9.34 4.81
CA LEU A 293 -24.59 9.28 6.21
C LEU A 293 -24.14 7.98 6.89
N TRP A 294 -24.23 6.85 6.18
CA TRP A 294 -23.85 5.54 6.72
C TRP A 294 -22.34 5.27 6.70
N LYS A 295 -21.56 5.98 5.88
CA LYS A 295 -20.09 5.90 5.86
C LYS A 295 -19.53 6.19 7.24
N ASN A 296 -19.89 7.33 7.85
CA ASN A 296 -19.38 7.75 9.17
C ASN A 296 -19.77 6.79 10.32
N LEU A 297 -20.93 6.14 10.22
CA LEU A 297 -21.41 5.16 11.21
C LEU A 297 -20.71 3.80 11.09
N LEU A 298 -20.33 3.39 9.89
CA LEU A 298 -19.80 2.06 9.60
C LEU A 298 -18.27 2.02 9.46
N GLN A 299 -17.63 3.18 9.25
CA GLN A 299 -16.19 3.30 9.02
C GLN A 299 -15.42 3.39 10.34
N SER A 300 -15.23 2.25 11.00
CA SER A 300 -14.21 2.11 12.05
C SER A 300 -12.82 1.98 11.40
N ASP A 301 -11.98 3.00 11.59
CA ASP A 301 -10.56 3.11 11.21
C ASP A 301 -10.23 2.62 9.77
N LEU A 302 -10.20 3.59 8.84
CA LEU A 302 -9.92 3.43 7.41
C LEU A 302 -8.69 2.56 7.13
N THR A 303 -8.90 1.33 6.63
CA THR A 303 -8.10 0.59 5.61
C THR A 303 -8.38 -0.92 5.64
N ALA A 304 -8.96 -1.46 6.71
CA ALA A 304 -9.17 -2.90 6.83
C ALA A 304 -10.10 -3.46 5.72
N PRO A 305 -9.67 -4.47 4.94
CA PRO A 305 -10.47 -5.06 3.86
C PRO A 305 -11.71 -5.84 4.35
N GLY A 306 -11.88 -5.97 5.66
CA GLY A 306 -13.08 -6.53 6.31
C GLY A 306 -14.01 -5.51 6.96
N SER A 307 -13.84 -4.19 6.73
CA SER A 307 -14.71 -3.18 7.35
C SER A 307 -16.19 -3.38 6.98
N PRO A 308 -17.15 -3.18 7.92
CA PRO A 308 -18.56 -3.42 7.65
C PRO A 308 -19.14 -2.45 6.62
N TYR A 309 -18.53 -1.26 6.46
CA TYR A 309 -18.81 -0.36 5.33
C TYR A 309 -18.43 -0.98 3.99
N ALA A 310 -17.20 -1.50 3.83
CA ALA A 310 -16.78 -2.14 2.58
C ALA A 310 -17.65 -3.36 2.22
N GLN A 311 -18.05 -4.16 3.21
CA GLN A 311 -19.00 -5.26 3.00
C GLN A 311 -20.37 -4.76 2.47
N LEU A 312 -20.89 -3.67 3.02
CA LEU A 312 -22.16 -3.09 2.57
C LEU A 312 -22.08 -2.61 1.11
N ILE A 313 -21.04 -1.85 0.75
CA ILE A 313 -20.86 -1.38 -0.63
C ILE A 313 -20.61 -2.57 -1.59
N MET A 314 -19.87 -3.59 -1.14
CA MET A 314 -19.61 -4.81 -1.93
C MET A 314 -20.89 -5.60 -2.24
N GLU A 315 -21.82 -5.73 -1.29
CA GLU A 315 -23.08 -6.46 -1.49
C GLU A 315 -24.16 -5.63 -2.22
N VAL A 316 -24.15 -4.30 -2.08
CA VAL A 316 -25.21 -3.43 -2.60
C VAL A 316 -24.85 -2.84 -3.98
N VAL A 317 -23.63 -2.33 -4.14
CA VAL A 317 -23.22 -1.55 -5.33
C VAL A 317 -22.60 -2.43 -6.40
N VAL A 318 -21.66 -3.32 -6.03
CA VAL A 318 -20.92 -4.14 -7.00
C VAL A 318 -21.83 -5.05 -7.85
N PRO A 319 -22.92 -5.67 -7.35
CA PRO A 319 -23.81 -6.45 -8.20
C PRO A 319 -24.54 -5.62 -9.25
N ALA A 320 -24.93 -4.38 -8.91
CA ALA A 320 -25.56 -3.45 -9.84
C ALA A 320 -24.55 -2.99 -10.92
N VAL A 321 -23.36 -2.54 -10.50
CA VAL A 321 -22.28 -2.11 -11.41
C VAL A 321 -21.83 -3.26 -12.32
N ARG A 322 -21.70 -4.49 -11.79
CA ARG A 322 -21.39 -5.68 -12.59
C ARG A 322 -22.50 -5.95 -13.61
N LYS A 323 -23.78 -5.89 -13.20
CA LYS A 323 -24.91 -6.13 -14.11
C LYS A 323 -24.93 -5.12 -15.26
N SER A 324 -24.78 -3.82 -14.99
CA SER A 324 -24.75 -2.79 -16.03
C SER A 324 -23.46 -2.88 -16.87
N GLY A 325 -22.31 -3.04 -16.23
CA GLY A 325 -21.02 -3.26 -16.89
C GLY A 325 -21.02 -4.44 -17.87
N THR A 326 -21.68 -5.54 -17.52
CA THR A 326 -21.85 -6.69 -18.42
C THR A 326 -22.88 -6.45 -19.52
N ASN A 327 -24.08 -5.94 -19.18
CA ASN A 327 -25.24 -5.97 -20.09
C ASN A 327 -25.45 -4.70 -20.92
N THR A 328 -25.18 -3.51 -20.37
CA THR A 328 -25.48 -2.22 -21.03
C THR A 328 -24.22 -1.46 -21.43
N TRP A 329 -23.14 -1.55 -20.65
CA TRP A 329 -21.92 -0.80 -20.93
C TRP A 329 -21.13 -1.33 -22.13
N GLN A 330 -20.64 -0.41 -22.95
CA GLN A 330 -19.72 -0.65 -24.05
C GLN A 330 -18.35 -0.04 -23.71
N ALA A 331 -17.28 -0.84 -23.84
CA ALA A 331 -15.91 -0.38 -23.57
C ALA A 331 -15.48 0.82 -24.44
N LYS A 332 -16.08 0.95 -25.62
CA LYS A 332 -15.87 2.05 -26.57
C LYS A 332 -16.53 3.37 -26.16
N GLU A 333 -17.41 3.34 -25.17
CA GLU A 333 -18.06 4.51 -24.56
C GLU A 333 -17.66 4.54 -23.08
N PRO A 334 -16.46 5.08 -22.74
CA PRO A 334 -15.94 5.02 -21.37
C PRO A 334 -16.74 5.90 -20.39
N GLU A 335 -17.31 6.99 -20.90
CA GLU A 335 -17.93 8.09 -20.17
C GLU A 335 -18.97 7.66 -19.09
N PRO A 336 -19.95 6.77 -19.36
CA PRO A 336 -20.97 6.44 -18.35
C PRO A 336 -20.38 5.71 -17.13
N MET A 337 -19.34 4.89 -17.32
CA MET A 337 -18.67 4.18 -16.24
C MET A 337 -17.68 5.08 -15.50
N ILE A 338 -17.00 6.00 -16.20
CA ILE A 338 -16.11 6.98 -15.58
C ILE A 338 -16.90 7.96 -14.70
N ARG A 339 -18.00 8.55 -15.21
CA ARG A 339 -18.90 9.40 -14.40
C ARG A 339 -19.40 8.71 -13.13
N PHE A 340 -19.69 7.41 -13.21
CA PHE A 340 -20.04 6.62 -12.03
C PHE A 340 -18.87 6.52 -11.03
N LEU A 341 -17.65 6.21 -11.50
CA LEU A 341 -16.47 6.09 -10.64
C LEU A 341 -16.07 7.43 -10.00
N GLU A 342 -16.18 8.54 -10.73
CA GLU A 342 -15.89 9.90 -10.24
C GLU A 342 -16.91 10.34 -9.18
N SER A 343 -18.22 10.25 -9.49
CA SER A 343 -19.28 10.63 -8.54
C SER A 343 -19.34 9.77 -7.27
N TRP A 344 -18.70 8.60 -7.28
CA TRP A 344 -18.58 7.70 -6.14
C TRP A 344 -17.16 7.63 -5.56
N GLU A 345 -16.20 8.44 -6.03
CA GLU A 345 -14.79 8.28 -5.67
C GLU A 345 -14.56 8.33 -4.15
N GLU A 346 -15.15 9.31 -3.47
CA GLU A 346 -15.04 9.45 -2.01
C GLU A 346 -15.80 8.36 -1.24
N LEU A 347 -16.80 7.71 -1.85
CA LEU A 347 -17.66 6.73 -1.18
C LEU A 347 -17.20 5.28 -1.40
N LEU A 348 -16.44 4.98 -2.47
CA LEU A 348 -15.95 3.63 -2.78
C LEU A 348 -14.67 3.29 -2.00
N PRO A 349 -14.67 2.28 -1.12
CA PRO A 349 -13.43 1.78 -0.53
C PRO A 349 -12.50 1.21 -1.60
N ILE A 350 -11.19 1.41 -1.44
CA ILE A 350 -10.15 0.99 -2.39
C ILE A 350 -10.32 -0.48 -2.87
N PRO A 351 -10.57 -1.49 -2.00
CA PRO A 351 -10.76 -2.88 -2.45
C PRO A 351 -12.00 -3.08 -3.32
N VAL A 352 -13.05 -2.31 -3.09
CA VAL A 352 -14.29 -2.35 -3.87
C VAL A 352 -14.09 -1.70 -5.22
N ARG A 353 -13.39 -0.55 -5.27
CA ARG A 353 -12.99 0.11 -6.52
C ARG A 353 -12.13 -0.81 -7.39
N GLN A 354 -11.13 -1.47 -6.80
CA GLN A 354 -10.31 -2.48 -7.48
C GLN A 354 -11.16 -3.65 -8.02
N THR A 355 -12.10 -4.16 -7.21
CA THR A 355 -13.02 -5.22 -7.63
C THR A 355 -13.86 -4.82 -8.85
N ILE A 356 -14.39 -3.60 -8.89
CA ILE A 356 -15.18 -3.08 -10.02
C ILE A 356 -14.30 -3.00 -11.28
N LEU A 357 -13.12 -2.40 -11.16
CA LEU A 357 -12.16 -2.26 -12.25
C LEU A 357 -11.74 -3.63 -12.82
N GLU A 358 -11.47 -4.62 -11.98
CA GLU A 358 -11.03 -5.96 -12.38
C GLU A 358 -12.15 -6.83 -12.97
N ASN A 359 -13.36 -6.77 -12.43
CA ASN A 359 -14.42 -7.73 -12.76
C ASN A 359 -15.49 -7.17 -13.71
N ALA A 360 -15.60 -5.85 -13.88
CA ALA A 360 -16.55 -5.21 -14.80
C ALA A 360 -15.84 -4.49 -15.96
N VAL A 361 -14.78 -3.72 -15.66
CA VAL A 361 -14.11 -2.87 -16.67
C VAL A 361 -13.10 -3.66 -17.50
N MET A 362 -12.13 -4.31 -16.83
CA MET A 362 -11.01 -4.99 -17.48
C MET A 362 -11.40 -6.06 -18.51
N PRO A 363 -12.40 -6.95 -18.28
CA PRO A 363 -12.75 -7.99 -19.24
C PRO A 363 -13.37 -7.41 -20.53
N LYS A 364 -14.13 -6.30 -20.38
CA LYS A 364 -14.75 -5.57 -21.49
C LYS A 364 -13.71 -4.80 -22.31
N LEU A 365 -12.73 -4.17 -21.65
CA LEU A 365 -11.58 -3.57 -22.34
C LEU A 365 -10.76 -4.62 -23.10
N SER A 366 -10.42 -5.77 -22.48
CA SER A 366 -9.70 -6.87 -23.14
C SER A 366 -10.42 -7.32 -24.41
N ALA A 367 -11.72 -7.64 -24.31
CA ALA A 367 -12.52 -8.09 -25.45
C ALA A 367 -12.62 -7.02 -26.56
N ALA A 368 -12.71 -5.73 -26.20
CA ALA A 368 -12.73 -4.65 -27.18
C ALA A 368 -11.39 -4.48 -27.90
N ILE A 369 -10.26 -4.57 -27.17
CA ILE A 369 -8.91 -4.51 -27.74
C ILE A 369 -8.62 -5.74 -28.60
N GLU A 370 -9.09 -6.92 -28.21
CA GLU A 370 -8.96 -8.16 -28.99
C GLU A 370 -9.73 -8.09 -30.32
N LEU A 371 -10.89 -7.42 -30.35
CA LEU A 371 -11.70 -7.24 -31.57
C LEU A 371 -11.30 -6.02 -32.42
N TRP A 372 -10.55 -5.06 -31.87
CA TRP A 372 -10.24 -3.78 -32.52
C TRP A 372 -9.32 -3.92 -33.75
N ASP A 373 -9.80 -3.50 -34.92
CA ASP A 373 -9.02 -3.47 -36.18
C ASP A 373 -8.81 -2.02 -36.64
N PRO A 374 -7.56 -1.48 -36.63
CA PRO A 374 -7.26 -0.12 -37.06
C PRO A 374 -7.67 0.20 -38.51
N CYS A 375 -7.82 -0.79 -39.39
CA CYS A 375 -8.25 -0.56 -40.78
C CYS A 375 -9.79 -0.49 -40.96
N ARG A 376 -10.56 -0.99 -39.99
CA ARG A 376 -12.03 -1.12 -40.11
C ARG A 376 -12.80 -0.20 -39.19
N GLU A 377 -12.17 0.27 -38.11
CA GLU A 377 -12.83 1.08 -37.10
C GLU A 377 -12.64 2.57 -37.33
N THR A 378 -13.75 3.31 -37.34
CA THR A 378 -13.77 4.76 -37.51
C THR A 378 -13.37 5.53 -36.25
N MET A 379 -13.39 4.90 -35.08
CA MET A 379 -13.05 5.54 -33.81
C MET A 379 -11.63 5.18 -33.36
N PRO A 380 -10.70 6.16 -33.25
CA PRO A 380 -9.36 5.93 -32.74
C PRO A 380 -9.36 5.29 -31.34
N ILE A 381 -8.51 4.28 -31.15
CA ILE A 381 -8.40 3.51 -29.91
C ILE A 381 -8.09 4.36 -28.67
N HIS A 382 -7.32 5.44 -28.84
CA HIS A 382 -6.95 6.32 -27.72
C HIS A 382 -8.18 7.00 -27.10
N LEU A 383 -9.24 7.31 -27.87
CA LEU A 383 -10.42 8.04 -27.37
C LEU A 383 -11.20 7.27 -26.30
N TRP A 384 -11.23 5.94 -26.40
CA TRP A 384 -11.93 5.10 -25.44
C TRP A 384 -11.01 4.39 -24.44
N LEU A 385 -9.70 4.29 -24.74
CA LEU A 385 -8.73 3.67 -23.83
C LEU A 385 -8.00 4.67 -22.93
N HIS A 386 -7.59 5.85 -23.42
CA HIS A 386 -6.83 6.82 -22.62
C HIS A 386 -7.58 7.37 -21.41
N PRO A 387 -8.92 7.55 -21.42
CA PRO A 387 -9.69 7.92 -20.22
C PRO A 387 -9.51 6.93 -19.04
N TRP A 388 -9.06 5.71 -19.30
CA TRP A 388 -8.76 4.72 -18.26
C TRP A 388 -7.35 4.83 -17.67
N LEU A 389 -6.43 5.60 -18.25
CA LEU A 389 -5.05 5.71 -17.77
C LEU A 389 -4.97 6.13 -16.28
N PRO A 390 -5.72 7.12 -15.76
CA PRO A 390 -5.68 7.49 -14.35
C PRO A 390 -6.10 6.36 -13.39
N TRP A 391 -6.95 5.44 -13.86
CA TRP A 391 -7.55 4.37 -13.05
C TRP A 391 -6.84 3.02 -13.20
N LEU A 392 -6.22 2.77 -14.35
CA LEU A 392 -5.75 1.45 -14.80
C LEU A 392 -4.33 1.42 -15.37
N SER A 393 -3.55 2.51 -15.40
CA SER A 393 -2.22 2.61 -16.05
C SER A 393 -1.41 1.31 -16.10
N GLN A 394 -0.98 0.78 -14.94
CA GLN A 394 -0.16 -0.44 -14.83
C GLN A 394 -0.84 -1.71 -15.38
N LYS A 395 -2.17 -1.77 -15.34
CA LYS A 395 -2.95 -2.91 -15.84
C LYS A 395 -3.16 -2.84 -17.35
N LEU A 396 -3.10 -1.64 -17.97
CA LEU A 396 -3.22 -1.46 -19.41
C LEU A 396 -1.94 -1.80 -20.17
N GLU A 397 -0.78 -1.78 -19.51
CA GLU A 397 0.53 -2.14 -20.08
C GLU A 397 0.51 -3.50 -20.81
N ILE A 398 -0.27 -4.47 -20.30
CA ILE A 398 -0.41 -5.81 -20.92
C ILE A 398 -0.98 -5.76 -22.34
N PHE A 399 -1.71 -4.69 -22.69
CA PHE A 399 -2.32 -4.51 -24.00
C PHE A 399 -1.47 -3.69 -24.97
N TYR A 400 -0.53 -2.87 -24.48
CA TYR A 400 0.25 -1.95 -25.32
C TYR A 400 1.03 -2.69 -26.40
N ASN A 401 1.59 -3.87 -26.10
CA ASN A 401 2.26 -4.68 -27.11
C ASN A 401 1.31 -5.20 -28.20
N THR A 402 0.08 -5.61 -27.85
CA THR A 402 -0.94 -6.05 -28.80
C THR A 402 -1.40 -4.90 -29.71
N ILE A 403 -1.60 -3.71 -29.13
CA ILE A 403 -2.02 -2.51 -29.86
C ILE A 403 -0.89 -2.05 -30.78
N ARG A 404 0.36 -2.01 -30.29
CA ARG A 404 1.55 -1.70 -31.08
C ARG A 404 1.70 -2.63 -32.29
N ILE A 405 1.59 -3.95 -32.11
CA ILE A 405 1.68 -4.92 -33.22
C ILE A 405 0.58 -4.69 -34.27
N ARG A 406 -0.65 -4.34 -33.86
CA ARG A 406 -1.74 -4.00 -34.80
C ARG A 406 -1.52 -2.68 -35.53
N LEU A 407 -0.89 -1.69 -34.89
CA LEU A 407 -0.49 -0.45 -35.57
C LEU A 407 0.65 -0.73 -36.56
N GLU A 408 1.69 -1.45 -36.14
CA GLU A 408 2.84 -1.85 -36.97
C GLU A 408 2.47 -2.69 -38.21
N SER A 409 1.31 -3.35 -38.23
CA SER A 409 0.83 -4.07 -39.42
C SER A 409 0.19 -3.17 -40.49
N VAL A 410 -0.31 -1.99 -40.12
CA VAL A 410 -1.00 -1.04 -41.02
C VAL A 410 -0.06 0.04 -41.55
N LEU A 411 0.88 0.52 -40.72
CA LEU A 411 1.85 1.55 -41.08
C LEU A 411 2.72 1.27 -42.34
N PRO A 412 3.00 0.02 -42.75
CA PRO A 412 3.59 -0.27 -44.06
C PRO A 412 2.78 0.26 -45.25
N ALA A 413 1.45 0.23 -45.18
CA ALA A 413 0.56 0.64 -46.28
C ALA A 413 0.23 2.16 -46.27
N TRP A 414 0.28 2.80 -45.10
CA TRP A 414 0.02 4.23 -44.90
C TRP A 414 0.82 5.16 -45.84
N GLN A 415 0.24 6.29 -46.25
CA GLN A 415 0.91 7.31 -47.08
C GLN A 415 0.97 8.66 -46.34
N PRO A 416 2.03 9.47 -46.51
CA PRO A 416 2.21 10.74 -45.79
C PRO A 416 1.02 11.71 -45.80
N ASP A 417 0.27 11.75 -46.91
CA ASP A 417 -0.91 12.61 -47.10
C ASP A 417 -2.07 12.25 -46.16
N ASP A 418 -2.10 11.03 -45.62
CA ASP A 418 -3.14 10.55 -44.72
C ASP A 418 -2.86 10.95 -43.27
N ILE A 419 -3.53 12.03 -42.84
CA ILE A 419 -3.48 12.58 -41.47
C ILE A 419 -3.96 11.55 -40.41
N SER A 420 -4.70 10.50 -40.79
CA SER A 420 -5.28 9.54 -39.83
C SER A 420 -4.23 8.86 -38.95
N ALA A 421 -3.06 8.50 -39.51
CA ALA A 421 -2.00 7.87 -38.74
C ALA A 421 -1.39 8.82 -37.70
N PHE A 422 -1.27 10.12 -38.00
CA PHE A 422 -0.83 11.11 -37.02
C PHE A 422 -1.86 11.26 -35.89
N CYS A 423 -3.14 11.36 -36.22
CA CYS A 423 -4.23 11.43 -35.22
C CYS A 423 -4.29 10.17 -34.35
N ILE A 424 -4.08 8.98 -34.94
CA ILE A 424 -4.09 7.71 -34.19
C ILE A 424 -2.86 7.58 -33.30
N LEU A 425 -1.65 7.88 -33.82
CA LEU A 425 -0.38 7.66 -33.13
C LEU A 425 -0.01 8.75 -32.12
N SER A 426 -0.21 10.03 -32.43
CA SER A 426 0.33 11.13 -31.60
C SER A 426 -0.02 11.06 -30.10
N PRO A 427 -1.21 10.60 -29.66
CA PRO A 427 -1.51 10.47 -28.22
C PRO A 427 -0.66 9.38 -27.52
N TRP A 428 -0.21 8.36 -28.25
CA TRP A 428 0.57 7.23 -27.71
C TRP A 428 2.01 7.60 -27.36
N LYS A 429 2.52 8.75 -27.83
CA LYS A 429 3.86 9.26 -27.47
C LYS A 429 4.07 9.34 -25.94
N THR A 430 3.00 9.58 -25.18
CA THR A 430 3.04 9.70 -23.71
C THR A 430 2.75 8.38 -22.97
N VAL A 431 2.38 7.32 -23.70
CA VAL A 431 1.89 6.05 -23.16
C VAL A 431 2.86 4.89 -23.45
N PHE A 432 3.48 4.88 -24.62
CA PHE A 432 4.56 3.94 -24.94
C PHE A 432 5.89 4.40 -24.33
N ASP A 433 6.79 3.45 -24.10
CA ASP A 433 8.16 3.74 -23.70
C ASP A 433 8.93 4.44 -24.83
N SER A 434 9.88 5.33 -24.49
CA SER A 434 10.63 6.14 -25.47
C SER A 434 11.30 5.27 -26.53
N VAL A 435 11.82 4.11 -26.14
CA VAL A 435 12.57 3.20 -27.02
C VAL A 435 11.66 2.55 -28.06
N SER A 436 10.51 2.00 -27.67
CA SER A 436 9.57 1.42 -28.63
C SER A 436 8.88 2.48 -29.51
N TRP A 437 8.63 3.67 -28.97
CA TRP A 437 8.14 4.82 -29.74
C TRP A 437 9.15 5.25 -30.82
N GLU A 438 10.41 5.48 -30.43
CA GLU A 438 11.49 5.83 -31.36
C GLU A 438 11.64 4.78 -32.47
N GLN A 439 11.67 3.49 -32.13
CA GLN A 439 11.78 2.40 -33.10
C GLN A 439 10.59 2.34 -34.08
N LEU A 440 9.36 2.56 -33.61
CA LEU A 440 8.17 2.57 -34.45
C LEU A 440 8.20 3.75 -35.44
N ILE A 441 8.50 4.95 -34.93
CA ILE A 441 8.57 6.16 -35.74
C ILE A 441 9.68 6.06 -36.79
N ASP A 442 10.88 5.65 -36.39
CA ASP A 442 12.03 5.56 -37.29
C ASP A 442 11.84 4.51 -38.40
N ARG A 443 11.27 3.35 -38.05
CA ARG A 443 11.05 2.24 -38.99
C ARG A 443 9.99 2.51 -40.04
N TYR A 444 8.88 3.16 -39.67
CA TYR A 444 7.69 3.25 -40.52
C TYR A 444 7.35 4.68 -41.00
N ILE A 445 7.61 5.70 -40.20
CA ILE A 445 7.23 7.10 -40.50
C ILE A 445 8.40 7.84 -41.15
N ILE A 446 9.57 7.87 -40.50
CA ILE A 446 10.71 8.71 -40.91
C ILE A 446 11.14 8.42 -42.35
N ARG A 447 11.22 7.15 -42.75
CA ARG A 447 11.59 6.76 -44.12
C ARG A 447 10.65 7.32 -45.19
N LYS A 448 9.35 7.45 -44.91
CA LYS A 448 8.36 7.97 -45.85
C LYS A 448 8.34 9.49 -45.89
N LEU A 449 8.45 10.14 -44.73
CA LEU A 449 8.63 11.59 -44.65
C LEU A 449 9.94 12.02 -45.33
N LEU A 450 11.01 11.24 -45.24
CA LEU A 450 12.26 11.48 -45.98
C LEU A 450 12.05 11.41 -47.48
N THR A 451 11.29 10.43 -48.01
CA THR A 451 10.94 10.38 -49.44
C THR A 451 10.21 11.66 -49.86
N VAL A 452 9.21 12.10 -49.10
CA VAL A 452 8.49 13.36 -49.36
C VAL A 452 9.45 14.56 -49.34
N MET A 453 10.34 14.68 -48.34
CA MET A 453 11.34 15.76 -48.31
C MET A 453 12.39 15.66 -49.44
N HIS A 454 12.67 14.46 -49.95
CA HIS A 454 13.55 14.24 -51.10
C HIS A 454 12.87 14.53 -52.45
N GLU A 455 11.55 14.41 -52.56
CA GLU A 455 10.77 14.79 -53.74
C GLU A 455 10.38 16.28 -53.73
N PHE A 456 10.17 16.86 -52.54
CA PHE A 456 9.79 18.26 -52.32
C PHE A 456 10.70 19.26 -53.06
N GLN A 457 10.10 20.19 -53.81
CA GLN A 457 10.83 21.19 -54.60
C GLN A 457 10.70 22.58 -53.97
N VAL A 458 11.85 23.22 -53.72
CA VAL A 458 11.91 24.62 -53.31
C VAL A 458 12.00 25.47 -54.58
N ASN A 459 10.99 26.29 -54.85
CA ASN A 459 10.89 27.11 -56.05
C ASN A 459 10.44 28.53 -55.68
N PRO A 460 11.31 29.56 -55.79
CA PRO A 460 10.97 30.94 -55.42
C PRO A 460 9.80 31.54 -56.21
N ALA A 461 9.55 31.08 -57.44
CA ALA A 461 8.52 31.64 -58.32
C ALA A 461 7.14 30.97 -58.16
N ASN A 462 7.08 29.73 -57.66
CA ASN A 462 5.82 29.02 -57.41
C ASN A 462 6.07 27.93 -56.36
N GLN A 463 5.85 28.27 -55.09
CA GLN A 463 6.15 27.40 -53.97
C GLN A 463 4.94 26.55 -53.58
N ASN A 464 5.00 25.23 -53.79
CA ASN A 464 4.10 24.32 -53.08
C ASN A 464 4.53 24.25 -51.61
N LEU A 465 3.58 24.20 -50.68
CA LEU A 465 3.84 24.04 -49.25
C LEU A 465 3.19 22.77 -48.67
N ASP A 466 2.37 22.06 -49.46
CA ASP A 466 1.61 20.90 -48.97
C ASP A 466 2.54 19.82 -48.41
N GLU A 467 3.59 19.44 -49.15
CA GLU A 467 4.56 18.43 -48.72
C GLU A 467 5.34 18.87 -47.47
N PHE A 468 5.60 20.17 -47.33
CA PHE A 468 6.27 20.75 -46.17
C PHE A 468 5.36 20.71 -44.92
N TYR A 469 4.08 21.08 -45.05
CA TYR A 469 3.11 21.02 -43.96
C TYR A 469 2.83 19.58 -43.51
N LEU A 470 2.81 18.61 -44.43
CA LEU A 470 2.70 17.19 -44.08
C LEU A 470 3.83 16.76 -43.14
N VAL A 471 5.07 17.17 -43.39
CA VAL A 471 6.20 16.85 -42.49
C VAL A 471 6.17 17.68 -41.21
N MET A 472 5.81 18.98 -41.26
CA MET A 472 5.71 19.82 -40.06
C MET A 472 4.61 19.35 -39.09
N THR A 473 3.56 18.70 -39.58
CA THR A 473 2.52 18.08 -38.73
C THR A 473 3.12 17.10 -37.72
N TRP A 474 4.20 16.40 -38.08
CA TRP A 474 4.87 15.44 -37.21
C TRP A 474 5.95 16.04 -36.30
N ALA A 475 6.20 17.36 -36.34
CA ALA A 475 7.27 18.03 -35.59
C ALA A 475 7.21 17.77 -34.08
N THR A 476 6.01 17.67 -33.51
CA THR A 476 5.80 17.41 -32.08
C THR A 476 5.82 15.92 -31.72
N ALA A 477 5.62 15.01 -32.69
CA ALA A 477 5.54 13.57 -32.49
C ALA A 477 6.91 12.87 -32.63
N ILE A 478 7.74 13.35 -33.55
CA ILE A 478 9.04 12.78 -33.92
C ILE A 478 10.14 13.15 -32.89
N PRO A 479 11.10 12.25 -32.59
CA PRO A 479 12.30 12.59 -31.82
C PRO A 479 13.11 13.71 -32.49
N ILE A 480 13.57 14.70 -31.71
CA ILE A 480 14.19 15.92 -32.25
C ILE A 480 15.35 15.61 -33.23
N SER A 481 16.20 14.61 -32.94
CA SER A 481 17.30 14.19 -33.80
C SER A 481 16.86 13.81 -35.22
N ASN A 482 15.72 13.12 -35.36
CA ASN A 482 15.21 12.65 -36.65
C ASN A 482 14.50 13.79 -37.39
N MET A 483 13.88 14.73 -36.66
CA MET A 483 13.34 15.97 -37.23
C MET A 483 14.47 16.88 -37.74
N LEU A 484 15.60 16.99 -37.03
CA LEU A 484 16.78 17.71 -37.53
C LEU A 484 17.29 17.11 -38.85
N TYR A 485 17.33 15.78 -38.98
CA TYR A 485 17.73 15.12 -40.22
C TYR A 485 16.76 15.39 -41.39
N LEU A 486 15.44 15.35 -41.15
CA LEU A 486 14.43 15.77 -42.14
C LEU A 486 14.61 17.25 -42.56
N MET A 487 14.85 18.13 -41.59
CA MET A 487 15.11 19.54 -41.85
C MET A 487 16.43 19.79 -42.58
N ASP A 488 17.46 18.96 -42.38
CA ASP A 488 18.72 19.07 -43.13
C ASP A 488 18.54 18.79 -44.63
N VAL A 489 17.66 17.85 -45.00
CA VAL A 489 17.30 17.59 -46.40
C VAL A 489 16.61 18.81 -47.02
N PHE A 490 15.68 19.44 -46.29
CA PHE A 490 15.07 20.72 -46.69
C PHE A 490 16.12 21.82 -46.87
N PHE A 491 16.94 22.06 -45.84
CA PHE A 491 17.88 23.16 -45.82
C PHE A 491 18.98 23.01 -46.88
N ASN A 492 19.40 21.79 -47.23
CA ASN A 492 20.31 21.57 -48.36
C ASN A 492 19.72 22.17 -49.65
N LYS A 493 18.48 21.78 -50.00
CA LYS A 493 17.79 22.29 -51.20
C LYS A 493 17.54 23.79 -51.12
N TRP A 494 17.04 24.27 -49.98
CA TRP A 494 16.71 25.69 -49.77
C TRP A 494 17.96 26.59 -49.87
N GLN A 495 19.09 26.16 -49.29
CA GLN A 495 20.38 26.86 -49.43
C GLN A 495 20.94 26.78 -50.86
N GLU A 496 20.81 25.65 -51.56
CA GLU A 496 21.23 25.53 -52.96
C GLU A 496 20.41 26.44 -53.89
N VAL A 497 19.09 26.53 -53.70
CA VAL A 497 18.21 27.42 -54.47
C VAL A 497 18.55 28.88 -54.19
N LEU A 498 18.72 29.26 -52.91
CA LEU A 498 19.15 30.60 -52.52
C LEU A 498 20.51 30.96 -53.14
N TYR A 499 21.48 30.04 -53.10
CA TYR A 499 22.80 30.23 -53.73
C TYR A 499 22.68 30.52 -55.24
N HIS A 500 21.95 29.68 -55.99
CA HIS A 500 21.80 29.89 -57.44
C HIS A 500 21.05 31.18 -57.77
N TRP A 501 20.06 31.57 -56.96
CA TRP A 501 19.34 32.83 -57.15
C TRP A 501 20.24 34.05 -56.91
N LEU A 502 21.08 34.01 -55.87
CA LEU A 502 22.03 35.07 -55.54
C LEU A 502 23.17 35.20 -56.56
N CYS A 503 23.65 34.10 -57.15
CA CYS A 503 24.70 34.11 -58.17
C CYS A 503 24.27 34.67 -59.54
N LEU A 504 22.99 34.96 -59.76
CA LEU A 504 22.46 35.50 -61.02
C LEU A 504 22.37 37.04 -60.95
N ARG A 505 21.15 37.58 -60.80
CA ARG A 505 20.85 38.99 -60.53
C ARG A 505 19.62 39.03 -59.61
N PRO A 506 19.79 38.86 -58.29
CA PRO A 506 18.67 38.81 -57.36
C PRO A 506 17.99 40.19 -57.21
N ASN A 507 16.66 40.20 -57.06
CA ASN A 507 15.99 41.31 -56.41
C ASN A 507 16.07 41.08 -54.88
N PHE A 508 16.86 41.90 -54.18
CA PHE A 508 17.10 41.70 -52.74
C PHE A 508 15.83 41.86 -51.88
N GLU A 509 14.82 42.61 -52.33
CA GLU A 509 13.54 42.72 -51.62
C GLU A 509 12.76 41.40 -51.67
N GLU A 510 12.67 40.78 -52.86
CA GLU A 510 12.04 39.47 -53.06
C GLU A 510 12.78 38.37 -52.29
N VAL A 511 14.12 38.32 -52.36
CA VAL A 511 14.93 37.35 -51.62
C VAL A 511 14.75 37.50 -50.11
N THR A 512 14.68 38.73 -49.61
CA THR A 512 14.45 39.01 -48.18
C THR A 512 13.05 38.59 -47.74
N SER A 513 12.02 38.91 -48.54
CA SER A 513 10.64 38.48 -48.28
C SER A 513 10.52 36.95 -48.29
N TRP A 514 11.20 36.27 -49.21
CA TRP A 514 11.23 34.82 -49.31
C TRP A 514 11.95 34.16 -48.13
N TYR A 515 13.08 34.72 -47.68
CA TYR A 515 13.78 34.26 -46.47
C TYR A 515 12.91 34.41 -45.22
N VAL A 516 12.25 35.56 -45.05
CA VAL A 516 11.39 35.83 -43.89
C VAL A 516 10.18 34.91 -43.88
N GLY A 517 9.48 34.76 -45.02
CA GLY A 517 8.35 33.83 -45.14
C GLY A 517 8.73 32.39 -44.78
N TRP A 518 9.85 31.88 -45.29
CA TRP A 518 10.34 30.55 -44.91
C TRP A 518 10.68 30.41 -43.43
N LYS A 519 11.25 31.45 -42.83
CA LYS A 519 11.56 31.46 -41.39
C LYS A 519 10.30 31.48 -40.51
N GLU A 520 9.23 32.13 -40.96
CA GLU A 520 7.94 32.19 -40.26
C GLU A 520 7.16 30.87 -40.32
N LEU A 521 7.35 30.06 -41.37
CA LEU A 521 6.74 28.73 -41.51
C LEU A 521 7.35 27.65 -40.60
N ILE A 522 8.52 27.88 -40.00
CA ILE A 522 9.18 26.89 -39.12
C ILE A 522 8.67 27.08 -37.67
N PRO A 523 8.15 26.02 -37.02
CA PRO A 523 7.69 26.09 -35.63
C PRO A 523 8.73 26.67 -34.66
N HIS A 524 8.28 27.52 -33.73
CA HIS A 524 9.16 28.19 -32.76
C HIS A 524 10.02 27.22 -31.92
N GLU A 525 9.50 26.02 -31.65
CA GLU A 525 10.21 24.93 -30.97
C GLU A 525 11.44 24.46 -31.74
N LEU A 526 11.37 24.40 -33.07
CA LEU A 526 12.50 24.09 -33.95
C LEU A 526 13.43 25.29 -34.13
N LEU A 527 12.88 26.52 -34.20
CA LEU A 527 13.69 27.76 -34.23
C LEU A 527 14.46 28.04 -32.94
N ALA A 528 14.10 27.40 -31.83
CA ALA A 528 14.88 27.43 -30.59
C ALA A 528 16.14 26.54 -30.66
N ASN A 529 16.18 25.56 -31.58
CA ASN A 529 17.31 24.65 -31.72
C ASN A 529 18.51 25.35 -32.40
N GLU A 530 19.70 25.23 -31.82
CA GLU A 530 20.92 25.88 -32.33
C GLU A 530 21.26 25.49 -33.77
N HIS A 531 20.99 24.25 -34.18
CA HIS A 531 21.25 23.78 -35.54
C HIS A 531 20.41 24.50 -36.58
N ILE A 532 19.09 24.50 -36.40
CA ILE A 532 18.13 25.16 -37.30
C ILE A 532 18.46 26.65 -37.43
N ARG A 533 18.84 27.29 -36.31
CA ARG A 533 19.31 28.68 -36.29
C ARG A 533 20.59 28.88 -37.09
N TYR A 534 21.61 28.03 -36.88
CA TYR A 534 22.85 28.08 -37.65
C TYR A 534 22.58 27.91 -39.16
N ARG A 535 21.71 26.98 -39.52
CA ARG A 535 21.26 26.72 -40.90
C ARG A 535 20.63 27.96 -41.56
N LEU A 536 19.80 28.69 -40.83
CA LEU A 536 19.22 29.97 -41.25
C LEU A 536 20.25 31.13 -41.29
N ILE A 537 21.23 31.14 -40.39
CA ILE A 537 22.32 32.13 -40.37
C ILE A 537 23.24 31.96 -41.58
N VAL A 538 23.56 30.72 -41.98
CA VAL A 538 24.32 30.45 -43.22
C VAL A 538 23.59 31.01 -44.45
N GLY A 539 22.25 30.88 -44.51
CA GLY A 539 21.45 31.49 -45.56
C GLY A 539 21.56 33.03 -45.60
N LEU A 540 21.47 33.66 -44.42
CA LEU A 540 21.60 35.11 -44.27
C LEU A 540 23.01 35.61 -44.64
N GLU A 541 24.05 34.86 -44.27
CA GLU A 541 25.44 35.16 -44.61
C GLU A 541 25.69 35.12 -46.14
N MET A 542 25.09 34.17 -46.87
CA MET A 542 25.12 34.19 -48.34
C MET A 542 24.45 35.43 -48.92
N MET A 543 23.31 35.86 -48.35
CA MET A 543 22.63 37.10 -48.78
C MET A 543 23.49 38.34 -48.54
N ASN A 544 24.15 38.44 -47.38
CA ASN A 544 25.07 39.54 -47.07
C ASN A 544 26.26 39.57 -48.04
N GLN A 545 26.89 38.42 -48.31
CA GLN A 545 28.00 38.32 -49.27
C GLN A 545 27.59 38.78 -50.67
N ALA A 546 26.42 38.35 -51.15
CA ALA A 546 25.88 38.78 -52.44
C ALA A 546 25.59 40.30 -52.49
N PHE A 547 25.07 40.87 -51.39
CA PHE A 547 24.80 42.30 -51.27
C PHE A 547 26.08 43.15 -51.23
N GLU A 548 27.12 42.68 -50.55
CA GLU A 548 28.45 43.31 -50.51
C GLU A 548 29.25 43.13 -51.82
N GLY A 549 28.73 42.37 -52.80
CA GLY A 549 29.43 42.08 -54.06
C GLY A 549 30.58 41.08 -53.92
N ILE A 550 30.62 40.33 -52.82
CA ILE A 550 31.60 39.27 -52.56
C ILE A 550 31.11 37.98 -53.22
N GLU A 551 32.03 37.18 -53.75
CA GLU A 551 31.70 35.86 -54.31
C GLU A 551 31.05 34.98 -53.23
N VAL A 552 29.78 34.62 -53.44
CA VAL A 552 28.99 33.82 -52.52
C VAL A 552 29.62 32.44 -52.37
N VAL A 553 29.83 31.99 -51.14
CA VAL A 553 30.40 30.65 -50.90
C VAL A 553 29.33 29.59 -51.10
N LYS A 554 29.57 28.61 -51.98
CA LYS A 554 28.62 27.51 -52.20
C LYS A 554 28.41 26.67 -50.92
N PRO A 555 27.16 26.40 -50.50
CA PRO A 555 26.86 25.59 -49.33
C PRO A 555 27.24 24.11 -49.57
N SER A 556 28.52 23.81 -49.38
CA SER A 556 29.04 22.43 -49.42
C SER A 556 28.75 21.75 -48.08
N ASN A 557 28.34 20.49 -48.11
CA ASN A 557 27.96 19.67 -46.94
C ASN A 557 28.77 20.02 -45.67
N ILE A 558 28.13 20.76 -44.76
CA ILE A 558 28.78 21.31 -43.57
C ILE A 558 28.97 20.16 -42.58
N ASN A 559 30.15 19.53 -42.62
CA ASN A 559 30.54 18.53 -41.62
C ASN A 559 30.54 19.17 -40.23
N TYR A 560 29.81 18.53 -39.31
CA TYR A 560 29.41 19.05 -38.00
C TYR A 560 30.53 19.28 -36.96
N TYR A 561 31.79 19.28 -37.39
CA TYR A 561 32.97 19.38 -36.53
C TYR A 561 33.96 20.44 -37.03
N GLY A 562 33.52 21.70 -36.98
CA GLY A 562 34.35 22.85 -37.33
C GLY A 562 33.65 24.17 -37.09
N GLN A 563 33.86 24.78 -35.91
CA GLN A 563 33.46 26.18 -35.68
C GLN A 563 34.14 27.09 -36.72
N PRO A 564 33.48 28.15 -37.22
CA PRO A 564 34.11 29.10 -38.12
C PRO A 564 35.21 29.87 -37.37
N LYS A 565 36.48 29.62 -37.72
CA LYS A 565 37.56 30.55 -37.36
C LYS A 565 37.32 31.85 -38.12
N GLN A 566 37.18 32.97 -37.39
CA GLN A 566 37.16 34.29 -38.00
C GLN A 566 38.40 34.49 -38.88
N ARG A 567 38.20 34.96 -40.12
CA ARG A 567 39.26 35.27 -41.08
C ARG A 567 40.18 36.35 -40.50
N GLN A 568 41.41 35.99 -40.13
CA GLN A 568 42.47 36.97 -39.88
C GLN A 568 43.16 37.31 -41.21
N PHE A 569 43.23 38.60 -41.54
CA PHE A 569 44.01 39.08 -42.68
C PHE A 569 45.51 39.04 -42.35
N GLY A 570 46.27 38.36 -43.22
CA GLY A 570 47.68 38.61 -43.56
C GLY A 570 48.73 38.83 -42.46
N ALA A 571 49.54 37.80 -42.18
CA ALA A 571 50.98 37.96 -41.93
C ALA A 571 51.78 36.65 -42.18
N VAL A 572 52.68 36.72 -43.17
CA VAL A 572 53.94 35.98 -43.42
C VAL A 572 54.21 34.59 -42.78
N GLN A 573 54.57 33.67 -43.67
CA GLN A 573 55.21 32.34 -43.52
C GLN A 573 56.14 32.11 -42.31
N THR A 574 56.10 30.90 -41.72
CA THR A 574 57.28 30.00 -41.62
C THR A 574 56.96 28.56 -41.14
N ALA A 575 57.68 27.59 -41.70
CA ALA A 575 58.10 26.28 -41.15
C ALA A 575 57.08 25.28 -40.54
N SER A 576 56.66 24.34 -41.39
CA SER A 576 56.60 22.87 -41.15
C SER A 576 56.97 22.27 -39.78
N TYR A 577 56.04 21.47 -39.21
CA TYR A 577 56.31 20.07 -38.78
C TYR A 577 55.02 19.27 -38.59
N ASN A 578 55.08 17.94 -38.76
CA ASN A 578 53.97 16.98 -38.62
C ASN A 578 54.58 15.58 -38.38
N PRO A 579 53.90 14.57 -37.78
CA PRO A 579 52.85 14.56 -36.75
C PRO A 579 53.29 13.77 -35.48
N GLN A 580 52.32 13.34 -34.65
CA GLN A 580 52.38 12.32 -33.56
C GLN A 580 52.63 12.83 -32.12
N GLN A 581 51.55 13.11 -31.39
CA GLN A 581 51.09 12.36 -30.21
C GLN A 581 49.94 13.12 -29.53
N ALA A 582 48.71 12.62 -29.66
CA ALA A 582 47.54 13.22 -29.05
C ALA A 582 47.36 12.72 -27.61
N SER A 583 47.25 13.63 -26.66
CA SER A 583 46.65 13.38 -25.34
C SER A 583 45.74 14.56 -24.97
N ALA A 584 44.66 14.28 -24.24
CA ALA A 584 43.45 15.10 -24.30
C ALA A 584 43.45 16.34 -23.39
N THR A 585 43.04 17.48 -23.98
CA THR A 585 42.30 18.61 -23.36
C THR A 585 42.59 19.00 -21.89
N PRO A 586 43.49 19.99 -21.68
CA PRO A 586 43.55 20.81 -20.47
C PRO A 586 43.20 22.31 -20.71
N ALA A 587 42.49 22.63 -21.81
CA ALA A 587 42.36 24.00 -22.34
C ALA A 587 41.23 24.85 -21.71
N VAL A 588 40.03 24.27 -21.58
CA VAL A 588 38.76 25.02 -21.37
C VAL A 588 38.81 26.10 -20.28
N LEU A 589 39.32 25.78 -19.08
CA LEU A 589 39.35 26.75 -17.98
C LEU A 589 40.37 27.88 -18.21
N LYS A 590 41.49 27.60 -18.88
CA LYS A 590 42.51 28.62 -19.20
C LYS A 590 41.97 29.60 -20.24
N ASP A 591 41.21 29.10 -21.21
CA ASP A 591 40.57 29.92 -22.24
C ASP A 591 39.48 30.83 -21.62
N VAL A 592 38.69 30.31 -20.67
CA VAL A 592 37.72 31.11 -19.89
C VAL A 592 38.42 32.20 -19.06
N ILE A 593 39.53 31.90 -18.37
CA ILE A 593 40.30 32.90 -17.61
C ILE A 593 40.91 33.95 -18.54
N LEU A 594 41.43 33.54 -19.71
CA LEU A 594 42.00 34.44 -20.71
C LEU A 594 40.94 35.37 -21.29
N PHE A 595 39.76 34.84 -21.66
CA PHE A 595 38.64 35.64 -22.13
C PHE A 595 38.12 36.60 -21.05
N TYR A 596 38.02 36.15 -19.80
CA TYR A 596 37.60 36.99 -18.67
C TYR A 596 38.66 38.07 -18.35
N ALA A 597 39.95 37.79 -18.50
CA ALA A 597 41.00 38.80 -18.40
C ALA A 597 40.87 39.85 -19.52
N GLN A 598 40.75 39.40 -20.78
CA GLN A 598 40.63 40.26 -21.96
C GLN A 598 39.39 41.15 -21.91
N LYS A 599 38.23 40.62 -21.50
CA LYS A 599 36.98 41.38 -21.32
C LYS A 599 37.14 42.54 -20.32
N ASN A 600 38.03 42.41 -19.34
CA ASN A 600 38.28 43.40 -18.32
C ASN A 600 39.59 44.20 -18.55
N GLY A 601 40.20 44.12 -19.74
CA GLY A 601 41.42 44.84 -20.09
C GLY A 601 42.70 44.32 -19.40
N LEU A 602 42.67 43.12 -18.82
CA LEU A 602 43.77 42.54 -18.06
C LEU A 602 44.59 41.55 -18.89
N LEU A 603 45.88 41.49 -18.63
CA LEU A 603 46.78 40.51 -19.25
C LEU A 603 46.79 39.20 -18.47
N PHE A 604 46.56 38.09 -19.18
CA PHE A 604 46.80 36.74 -18.69
C PHE A 604 48.05 36.15 -19.36
N LYS A 605 49.15 35.96 -18.60
CA LYS A 605 50.44 35.47 -19.13
C LYS A 605 51.15 34.52 -18.15
N PRO A 606 51.81 33.43 -18.60
CA PRO A 606 52.62 32.59 -17.73
C PRO A 606 53.84 33.36 -17.20
N LYS A 607 54.26 33.08 -15.95
CA LYS A 607 55.53 33.54 -15.39
C LYS A 607 56.58 32.42 -15.55
N PRO A 608 57.39 32.39 -16.63
CA PRO A 608 58.33 31.30 -16.88
C PRO A 608 59.33 31.15 -15.72
N GLY A 609 59.70 29.91 -15.40
CA GLY A 609 60.61 29.60 -14.29
C GLY A 609 59.99 29.71 -12.88
N ARG A 610 58.70 30.05 -12.74
CA ARG A 610 57.99 30.02 -11.45
C ARG A 610 56.87 28.99 -11.46
N ALA A 611 57.07 27.92 -10.70
CA ALA A 611 56.06 26.93 -10.37
C ALA A 611 55.95 26.79 -8.86
N GLN A 612 54.77 26.40 -8.38
CA GLN A 612 54.53 26.02 -7.00
C GLN A 612 53.71 24.74 -6.97
N ASP A 613 54.12 23.79 -6.12
CA ASP A 613 53.49 22.48 -5.95
C ASP A 613 53.30 21.73 -7.29
N GLY A 614 54.29 21.86 -8.19
CA GLY A 614 54.28 21.28 -9.54
C GLY A 614 53.40 22.02 -10.56
N HIS A 615 52.71 23.09 -10.18
CA HIS A 615 51.82 23.85 -11.06
C HIS A 615 52.45 25.17 -11.53
N GLN A 616 52.30 25.47 -12.83
CA GLN A 616 52.77 26.70 -13.46
C GLN A 616 52.00 27.92 -12.93
N ILE A 617 52.74 28.96 -12.50
CA ILE A 617 52.15 30.23 -12.08
C ILE A 617 51.88 31.12 -13.30
N TYR A 618 50.70 31.71 -13.33
CA TYR A 618 50.26 32.70 -14.30
C TYR A 618 50.09 34.08 -13.63
N SER A 619 50.17 35.15 -14.40
CA SER A 619 49.73 36.50 -14.02
C SER A 619 48.31 36.73 -14.52
N PHE A 620 47.47 37.31 -13.69
CA PHE A 620 46.16 37.87 -14.04
C PHE A 620 46.18 39.34 -13.59
N GLY A 621 46.55 40.23 -14.51
CA GLY A 621 46.94 41.60 -14.14
C GLY A 621 48.06 41.58 -13.09
N ASN A 622 47.84 42.24 -11.96
CA ASN A 622 48.80 42.30 -10.85
C ASN A 622 48.83 41.03 -9.96
N VAL A 623 47.85 40.13 -10.10
CA VAL A 623 47.70 38.96 -9.21
C VAL A 623 48.43 37.74 -9.79
N SER A 624 49.20 37.02 -8.97
CA SER A 624 49.73 35.70 -9.34
C SER A 624 48.65 34.63 -9.10
N ILE A 625 48.40 33.78 -10.09
CA ILE A 625 47.38 32.71 -10.02
C ILE A 625 47.97 31.34 -10.39
N ILE A 626 47.41 30.28 -9.79
CA ILE A 626 47.67 28.88 -10.15
C ILE A 626 46.37 28.28 -10.66
N VAL A 627 46.45 27.58 -11.80
CA VAL A 627 45.31 26.94 -12.44
C VAL A 627 45.45 25.42 -12.36
N VAL A 628 44.70 24.80 -11.45
CA VAL A 628 44.72 23.34 -11.23
C VAL A 628 43.73 22.67 -12.18
N SER A 629 44.22 22.31 -13.37
CA SER A 629 43.40 21.82 -14.49
C SER A 629 42.56 20.57 -14.14
N LEU A 630 43.10 19.67 -13.30
CA LEU A 630 42.42 18.42 -12.88
C LEU A 630 41.11 18.68 -12.10
N ASN A 631 41.05 19.75 -11.31
CA ASN A 631 39.93 20.04 -10.41
C ASN A 631 39.13 21.29 -10.81
N GLN A 632 39.45 21.89 -11.96
CA GLN A 632 38.93 23.18 -12.43
C GLN A 632 38.97 24.32 -11.38
N LYS A 633 40.00 24.33 -10.52
CA LYS A 633 40.14 25.29 -9.42
C LYS A 633 41.23 26.32 -9.72
N VAL A 634 40.93 27.59 -9.39
CA VAL A 634 41.87 28.71 -9.52
C VAL A 634 42.27 29.18 -8.13
N PHE A 635 43.57 29.24 -7.87
CA PHE A 635 44.13 29.77 -6.63
C PHE A 635 44.81 31.10 -6.91
N ALA A 636 44.63 32.08 -6.03
CA ALA A 636 45.29 33.38 -6.11
C ALA A 636 46.24 33.59 -4.95
N GLN A 637 47.37 34.24 -5.22
CA GLN A 637 48.35 34.60 -4.19
C GLN A 637 47.85 35.83 -3.40
N THR A 638 47.43 35.60 -2.17
CA THR A 638 47.22 36.64 -1.15
C THR A 638 48.46 36.73 -0.24
N ALA A 639 48.64 37.84 0.48
CA ALA A 639 49.90 38.30 1.11
C ALA A 639 50.94 37.21 1.51
N GLU A 640 50.54 36.16 2.24
CA GLU A 640 51.41 35.03 2.60
C GLU A 640 50.85 33.64 2.26
N ARG A 641 49.68 33.53 1.61
CA ARG A 641 49.03 32.24 1.32
C ARG A 641 48.28 32.23 0.00
N TRP A 642 48.22 31.06 -0.63
CA TRP A 642 47.35 30.79 -1.77
C TRP A 642 45.95 30.43 -1.28
N SER A 643 44.96 31.20 -1.72
CA SER A 643 43.55 30.96 -1.44
C SER A 643 42.82 30.49 -2.69
N LEU A 644 41.76 29.69 -2.53
CA LEU A 644 40.86 29.33 -3.63
C LEU A 644 39.96 30.54 -3.95
N VAL A 645 39.92 30.97 -5.22
CA VAL A 645 39.32 32.25 -5.61
C VAL A 645 38.51 32.12 -6.90
N SER A 646 37.32 32.72 -6.92
CA SER A 646 36.45 32.84 -8.11
C SER A 646 36.87 33.98 -9.04
N LEU A 647 36.43 33.98 -10.31
CA LEU A 647 36.80 35.00 -11.30
C LEU A 647 36.47 36.43 -10.84
N ASP A 648 35.31 36.64 -10.21
CA ASP A 648 34.91 37.97 -9.70
C ASP A 648 35.73 38.40 -8.46
N GLN A 649 36.17 37.44 -7.64
CA GLN A 649 37.08 37.72 -6.54
C GLN A 649 38.50 38.00 -7.04
N LEU A 650 38.95 37.39 -8.14
CA LEU A 650 40.22 37.71 -8.80
C LEU A 650 40.28 39.15 -9.28
N LEU A 651 39.19 39.64 -9.88
CA LEU A 651 39.07 41.03 -10.30
C LEU A 651 39.06 41.99 -9.10
N LYS A 652 38.35 41.65 -8.01
CA LYS A 652 38.40 42.40 -6.74
C LYS A 652 39.80 42.41 -6.11
N LEU A 653 40.55 41.32 -6.19
CA LEU A 653 41.95 41.26 -5.73
C LEU A 653 42.86 42.13 -6.60
N HIS A 654 42.70 42.10 -7.94
CA HIS A 654 43.46 42.98 -8.82
C HIS A 654 43.26 44.46 -8.45
N ASN A 655 42.01 44.88 -8.28
CA ASN A 655 41.67 46.27 -7.94
C ASN A 655 42.19 46.70 -6.55
N ARG A 656 42.37 45.77 -5.60
CA ARG A 656 43.03 46.04 -4.30
C ARG A 656 44.55 46.19 -4.40
N PHE A 657 45.18 45.63 -5.44
CA PHE A 657 46.62 45.73 -5.70
C PHE A 657 46.96 46.84 -6.72
N VAL A 658 46.07 47.81 -6.93
CA VAL A 658 46.37 49.06 -7.65
C VAL A 658 46.86 50.08 -6.62
N PRO A 659 48.14 50.51 -6.65
CA PRO A 659 48.56 51.68 -5.90
C PRO A 659 47.86 52.89 -6.50
N THR A 660 47.14 53.66 -5.69
CA THR A 660 46.66 55.00 -6.08
C THR A 660 47.86 55.85 -6.48
N ARG A 661 47.99 56.16 -7.77
CA ARG A 661 48.97 57.14 -8.25
C ARG A 661 48.52 58.54 -7.81
N HIS A 662 49.29 59.12 -6.90
CA HIS A 662 49.70 60.51 -7.03
C HIS A 662 51.03 60.54 -7.81
#